data_AF-A0A2D0SFA1-F1
#
_entry.id   AF-A0A2D0SFA1-F1
#
_cell.length_a   1.000
_cell.length_b   1.000
_cell.length_c   1.000
_cell.angle_alpha   90.00
_cell.angle_beta   90.00
_cell.angle_gamma   90.00
#
_symmetry.space_group_name_H-M   'P 1'
#
loop_
_entity.id
_entity.type
_entity.pdbx_description
1 polymer ?
#
loop_
_entity_poly.entity_id
_entity_poly.type
_entity_poly.pdbx_seq_one_letter_code
_entity_poly.pdbx_strand_id
1 'polypeptide(L)'
;MRVHVVKRASDLDTTVPPHVRRISISNLKLTSDCVHRSVKGELVQKGPVVSCRQTDHLLKAVIQDKDTQSSDSSQHTSIGVIFFGTLAKDFSQTVSQGDIVLLSGFTISKSPTEQTDGLHPCLLEMSSTDACVYVYSPNVVVSSLPAVVSSESRYTYVPLNELKPSRIVNVYGLVTFFKQPFPTKGTDYCSTLKITDKSNVKVSCTIFSERLEDHPKIFRIGDIIRLHRVKAQIFNGSMTLLTTLGWSTVTFDGMIDSPIEPRTSSRTFHFGEADKHAVEELRQWAASQLLANESTVPLSSVHPKMFFDLTCQLLAKARMDTRCMLLKVWDGTKCAHPLLNVAVAPDALEGQSSPSQDRENMIANVLVYDNHVEGASKLKPGMFLRLFNLHAVTQRAPEQSADCASSLCFHLHGGTSYGKGLCVLPSESPELQPLKRLLEGHVAVAGEDEVNDATLVDVWYTPPEALGQFQPLHIRAEPSEVVNEDFYTVRTCGHTLQKVSLAHVKSSTAPVVCHVRAKVKSYQPQNLYQCLKLFCPQCTTLMEVPNDEIIARVFQDALRVNQPCGEHWAVTSSVDSIRMHVSCEMVLSNTHTQLLFLQGVTLEEMSVISAAHSNVVPVCSDDERMRLLDFSAPFLFRRDKRYFGCKRCSRSTFVEPEVSGVEIWDEHNVAKALGVQLMQYALLMKFELEDETGTLEALIWEDAERFFQVTAADTSACQDSQDKVQITMDRLHPPGSSMERPWLDLCLSAYTVEENSNQVCYQITNTEARGNLYTPL
;
A
#
# COMPACT_ATOMS: atom_id res chain seq x y z
N MET A 1 -22.89 -18.76 20.61
CA MET A 1 -23.25 -18.87 19.18
C MET A 1 -22.50 -20.03 18.56
N ARG A 2 -23.20 -21.11 18.20
CA ARG A 2 -22.59 -22.30 17.59
C ARG A 2 -23.52 -22.89 16.53
N VAL A 3 -22.94 -23.32 15.42
CA VAL A 3 -23.60 -24.16 14.42
C VAL A 3 -23.28 -25.63 14.73
N HIS A 4 -24.30 -26.44 14.95
CA HIS A 4 -24.20 -27.84 15.35
C HIS A 4 -24.61 -28.76 14.20
N VAL A 5 -23.69 -29.58 13.71
CA VAL A 5 -23.98 -30.56 12.65
C VAL A 5 -24.50 -31.85 13.27
N VAL A 6 -25.66 -32.30 12.81
CA VAL A 6 -26.36 -33.47 13.31
C VAL A 6 -26.34 -34.58 12.24
N LYS A 7 -26.14 -35.84 12.67
CA LYS A 7 -25.92 -36.98 11.76
C LYS A 7 -27.19 -37.62 11.19
N ARG A 8 -28.34 -37.48 11.85
CA ARG A 8 -29.63 -38.00 11.38
C ARG A 8 -30.70 -36.91 11.48
N ALA A 9 -31.67 -36.94 10.56
CA ALA A 9 -32.80 -36.02 10.56
C ALA A 9 -33.62 -36.09 11.87
N SER A 10 -33.76 -37.29 12.46
CA SER A 10 -34.44 -37.51 13.75
C SER A 10 -33.71 -36.88 14.94
N ASP A 11 -32.40 -36.69 14.80
CA ASP A 11 -31.56 -36.16 15.87
C ASP A 11 -31.71 -34.63 15.95
N LEU A 12 -32.17 -33.94 14.89
CA LEU A 12 -32.56 -32.52 14.95
C LEU A 12 -33.71 -32.27 15.92
N ASP A 13 -34.63 -33.23 16.05
CA ASP A 13 -35.82 -33.07 16.90
C ASP A 13 -35.55 -33.51 18.36
N THR A 14 -34.42 -34.20 18.63
CA THR A 14 -34.02 -34.69 19.97
C THR A 14 -32.83 -33.96 20.58
N THR A 15 -32.05 -33.21 19.79
CA THR A 15 -30.88 -32.42 20.24
C THR A 15 -31.24 -31.05 20.81
N VAL A 16 -32.50 -30.64 20.69
CA VAL A 16 -33.00 -29.38 21.24
C VAL A 16 -33.30 -29.55 22.74
N PRO A 17 -32.98 -28.56 23.60
CA PRO A 17 -33.35 -28.63 25.01
C PRO A 17 -34.86 -28.88 25.22
N PRO A 18 -35.27 -29.71 26.18
CA PRO A 18 -36.66 -30.19 26.32
C PRO A 18 -37.69 -29.09 26.61
N HIS A 19 -37.25 -27.88 26.94
CA HIS A 19 -38.10 -26.71 27.17
C HIS A 19 -38.43 -25.93 25.89
N VAL A 20 -37.74 -26.19 24.77
CA VAL A 20 -37.94 -25.46 23.51
C VAL A 20 -38.95 -26.19 22.64
N ARG A 21 -40.05 -25.54 22.27
CA ARG A 21 -41.12 -26.10 21.44
C ARG A 21 -41.02 -25.64 19.98
N ARG A 22 -41.16 -26.58 19.05
CA ARG A 22 -41.16 -26.27 17.62
C ARG A 22 -42.42 -25.48 17.21
N ILE A 23 -42.22 -24.46 16.39
CA ILE A 23 -43.30 -23.69 15.74
C ILE A 23 -43.11 -23.76 14.21
N SER A 24 -44.23 -23.95 13.50
CA SER A 24 -44.24 -23.88 12.03
C SER A 24 -44.14 -22.44 11.55
N ILE A 25 -43.51 -22.25 10.39
CA ILE A 25 -43.24 -20.92 9.82
C ILE A 25 -44.55 -20.14 9.61
N SER A 26 -45.62 -20.80 9.18
CA SER A 26 -46.93 -20.18 8.94
C SER A 26 -47.64 -19.66 10.20
N ASN A 27 -47.23 -20.13 11.38
CA ASN A 27 -47.84 -19.75 12.66
C ASN A 27 -47.06 -18.61 13.35
N LEU A 28 -46.00 -18.10 12.74
CA LEU A 28 -45.21 -16.99 13.29
C LEU A 28 -45.93 -15.66 13.09
N LYS A 29 -46.13 -14.92 14.17
CA LYS A 29 -46.65 -13.54 14.16
C LYS A 29 -45.67 -12.61 14.86
N LEU A 30 -45.69 -11.32 14.54
CA LEU A 30 -44.84 -10.31 15.21
C LEU A 30 -44.96 -10.33 16.75
N THR A 31 -46.13 -10.72 17.28
CA THR A 31 -46.41 -10.81 18.72
C THR A 31 -46.11 -12.18 19.34
N SER A 32 -45.40 -13.07 18.63
CA SER A 32 -45.13 -14.42 19.13
C SER A 32 -44.00 -14.41 20.14
N ASP A 33 -44.21 -15.03 21.30
CA ASP A 33 -43.14 -15.27 22.27
C ASP A 33 -42.16 -16.33 21.73
N CYS A 34 -40.89 -15.95 21.57
CA CYS A 34 -39.84 -16.74 20.92
C CYS A 34 -38.81 -17.33 21.91
N VAL A 35 -38.89 -17.01 23.20
CA VAL A 35 -37.84 -17.32 24.20
C VAL A 35 -37.60 -18.83 24.35
N HIS A 36 -38.63 -19.64 24.08
CA HIS A 36 -38.55 -21.10 24.12
C HIS A 36 -39.11 -21.76 22.86
N ARG A 37 -38.86 -21.16 21.68
CA ARG A 37 -39.35 -21.71 20.41
C ARG A 37 -38.23 -21.99 19.43
N SER A 38 -38.44 -22.99 18.58
CA SER A 38 -37.56 -23.33 17.47
C SER A 38 -38.31 -23.38 16.15
N VAL A 39 -37.63 -22.99 15.07
CA VAL A 39 -38.15 -23.03 13.70
C VAL A 39 -37.25 -23.96 12.90
N LYS A 40 -37.85 -24.89 12.15
CA LYS A 40 -37.13 -25.85 11.30
C LYS A 40 -37.60 -25.70 9.87
N GLY A 41 -36.64 -25.68 8.94
CA GLY A 41 -36.92 -25.56 7.52
C GLY A 41 -35.72 -25.98 6.68
N GLU A 42 -35.96 -26.22 5.40
CA GLU A 42 -34.90 -26.41 4.40
C GLU A 42 -34.34 -25.06 3.98
N LEU A 43 -33.02 -24.95 3.86
CA LEU A 43 -32.35 -23.75 3.38
C LEU A 43 -32.51 -23.63 1.86
N VAL A 44 -33.34 -22.70 1.40
CA VAL A 44 -33.65 -22.50 -0.02
C VAL A 44 -32.74 -21.47 -0.66
N GLN A 45 -32.33 -20.42 0.08
CA GLN A 45 -31.45 -19.38 -0.45
C GLN A 45 -30.48 -18.90 0.63
N LYS A 46 -29.20 -18.70 0.25
CA LYS A 46 -28.15 -18.18 1.13
C LYS A 46 -27.42 -17.03 0.44
N GLY A 47 -27.45 -15.85 1.06
CA GLY A 47 -26.72 -14.66 0.59
C GLY A 47 -25.24 -14.68 1.00
N PRO A 48 -24.42 -13.78 0.42
CA PRO A 48 -23.03 -13.62 0.81
C PRO A 48 -22.90 -13.01 2.21
N VAL A 49 -21.79 -13.28 2.89
CA VAL A 49 -21.45 -12.57 4.15
C VAL A 49 -20.97 -11.18 3.80
N VAL A 50 -21.67 -10.16 4.30
CA VAL A 50 -21.34 -8.75 4.12
C VAL A 50 -20.64 -8.25 5.38
N SER A 51 -19.52 -7.52 5.23
CA SER A 51 -18.82 -6.85 6.34
C SER A 51 -19.25 -5.39 6.42
N CYS A 52 -19.86 -4.97 7.53
CA CYS A 52 -20.35 -3.59 7.70
C CYS A 52 -19.39 -2.67 8.49
N ARG A 53 -18.35 -3.20 9.14
CA ARG A 53 -17.21 -2.53 9.82
C ARG A 53 -16.19 -3.62 10.26
N GLN A 54 -15.03 -3.25 10.79
CA GLN A 54 -13.88 -4.15 11.05
C GLN A 54 -14.19 -5.42 11.90
N THR A 55 -15.36 -5.53 12.56
CA THR A 55 -15.79 -6.73 13.32
C THR A 55 -17.22 -7.22 13.06
N ASP A 56 -18.03 -6.54 12.25
CA ASP A 56 -19.46 -6.85 12.09
C ASP A 56 -19.76 -7.53 10.75
N HIS A 57 -20.18 -8.80 10.84
CA HIS A 57 -20.56 -9.64 9.70
C HIS A 57 -22.06 -9.89 9.67
N LEU A 58 -22.66 -9.84 8.48
CA LEU A 58 -24.09 -10.03 8.26
C LEU A 58 -24.31 -11.06 7.16
N LEU A 59 -25.26 -11.98 7.33
CA LEU A 59 -25.69 -12.90 6.28
C LEU A 59 -27.21 -13.04 6.28
N LYS A 60 -27.85 -12.87 5.12
CA LYS A 60 -29.28 -13.15 4.90
C LYS A 60 -29.46 -14.53 4.29
N ALA A 61 -30.43 -15.29 4.79
CA ALA A 61 -30.83 -16.60 4.29
C ALA A 61 -32.36 -16.69 4.20
N VAL A 62 -32.87 -17.68 3.46
CA VAL A 62 -34.29 -18.00 3.35
C VAL A 62 -34.49 -19.48 3.61
N ILE A 63 -35.35 -19.81 4.58
CA ILE A 63 -35.70 -21.18 4.93
C ILE A 63 -37.17 -21.45 4.61
N GLN A 64 -37.48 -22.68 4.22
CA GLN A 64 -38.82 -23.10 3.84
C GLN A 64 -39.29 -24.30 4.68
N ASP A 65 -40.55 -24.29 5.12
CA ASP A 65 -41.11 -25.38 5.93
C ASP A 65 -41.26 -26.65 5.09
N LYS A 66 -40.84 -27.80 5.62
CA LYS A 66 -40.95 -29.11 4.95
C LYS A 66 -42.15 -29.95 5.41
N ASP A 67 -42.81 -29.57 6.51
CA ASP A 67 -43.79 -30.44 7.18
C ASP A 67 -45.26 -30.24 6.76
N THR A 68 -45.54 -29.51 5.68
CA THR A 68 -46.92 -29.35 5.17
C THR A 68 -47.37 -30.51 4.28
N GLN A 69 -47.86 -31.59 4.91
CA GLN A 69 -48.80 -32.52 4.25
C GLN A 69 -50.29 -32.18 4.51
N SER A 70 -50.60 -31.05 5.15
CA SER A 70 -51.98 -30.59 5.34
C SER A 70 -52.35 -29.49 4.36
N SER A 71 -53.39 -29.76 3.59
CA SER A 71 -54.13 -28.88 2.70
C SER A 71 -54.79 -27.71 3.43
N ASP A 72 -54.02 -26.74 3.92
CA ASP A 72 -54.57 -25.47 4.41
C ASP A 72 -53.77 -24.24 3.94
N SER A 73 -54.55 -23.27 3.47
CA SER A 73 -54.24 -22.08 2.67
C SER A 73 -53.37 -20.98 3.32
N SER A 74 -52.28 -21.32 4.00
CA SER A 74 -51.32 -20.29 4.48
C SER A 74 -50.27 -19.96 3.41
N GLN A 75 -50.31 -18.72 2.90
CA GLN A 75 -49.59 -18.27 1.69
C GLN A 75 -48.06 -18.10 1.86
N HIS A 76 -47.49 -18.37 3.03
CA HIS A 76 -46.07 -18.09 3.30
C HIS A 76 -45.36 -19.30 3.92
N THR A 77 -44.85 -20.19 3.07
CA THR A 77 -44.05 -21.36 3.48
C THR A 77 -42.57 -21.03 3.67
N SER A 78 -42.12 -19.85 3.22
CA SER A 78 -40.72 -19.42 3.25
C SER A 78 -40.53 -18.15 4.07
N ILE A 79 -39.50 -18.10 4.90
CA ILE A 79 -39.20 -16.97 5.79
C ILE A 79 -37.73 -16.56 5.68
N GLY A 80 -37.48 -15.25 5.75
CA GLY A 80 -36.14 -14.69 5.78
C GLY A 80 -35.50 -14.80 7.17
N VAL A 81 -34.19 -15.02 7.19
CA VAL A 81 -33.38 -15.11 8.41
C VAL A 81 -32.13 -14.24 8.23
N ILE A 82 -31.78 -13.45 9.25
CA ILE A 82 -30.54 -12.68 9.29
C ILE A 82 -29.65 -13.19 10.42
N PHE A 83 -28.40 -13.51 10.09
CA PHE A 83 -27.35 -13.90 11.01
C PHE A 83 -26.34 -12.77 11.20
N PHE A 84 -25.87 -12.61 12.44
CA PHE A 84 -24.95 -11.54 12.82
C PHE A 84 -23.63 -12.11 13.37
N GLY A 85 -22.56 -11.32 13.24
CA GLY A 85 -21.26 -11.57 13.85
C GLY A 85 -20.62 -12.90 13.43
N THR A 86 -20.00 -13.60 14.38
CA THR A 86 -19.34 -14.89 14.13
C THR A 86 -20.32 -15.96 13.66
N LEU A 87 -21.58 -15.91 14.10
CA LEU A 87 -22.61 -16.84 13.67
C LEU A 87 -22.89 -16.75 12.16
N ALA A 88 -22.79 -15.55 11.56
CA ALA A 88 -22.92 -15.36 10.12
C ALA A 88 -21.80 -16.08 9.33
N LYS A 89 -20.56 -16.01 9.84
CA LYS A 89 -19.41 -16.71 9.25
C LYS A 89 -19.55 -18.23 9.37
N ASP A 90 -19.87 -18.69 10.59
CA ASP A 90 -20.01 -20.12 10.88
C ASP A 90 -21.15 -20.74 10.07
N PHE A 91 -22.29 -20.05 9.97
CA PHE A 91 -23.42 -20.46 9.14
C PHE A 91 -23.04 -20.51 7.66
N SER A 92 -22.32 -19.49 7.16
CA SER A 92 -21.86 -19.45 5.76
C SER A 92 -20.95 -20.62 5.41
N GLN A 93 -20.07 -21.03 6.32
CA GLN A 93 -19.11 -22.11 6.11
C GLN A 93 -19.71 -23.51 6.29
N THR A 94 -20.68 -23.64 7.20
CA THR A 94 -21.18 -24.95 7.65
C THR A 94 -22.47 -25.39 6.95
N VAL A 95 -23.34 -24.45 6.55
CA VAL A 95 -24.67 -24.76 6.01
C VAL A 95 -24.71 -24.53 4.50
N SER A 96 -25.15 -25.52 3.75
CA SER A 96 -25.31 -25.51 2.30
C SER A 96 -26.78 -25.45 1.88
N GLN A 97 -27.05 -24.92 0.69
CA GLN A 97 -28.40 -24.89 0.13
C GLN A 97 -28.94 -26.33 0.01
N GLY A 98 -30.18 -26.56 0.45
CA GLY A 98 -30.81 -27.88 0.56
C GLY A 98 -30.60 -28.59 1.91
N ASP A 99 -29.80 -28.02 2.83
CA ASP A 99 -29.69 -28.54 4.19
C ASP A 99 -30.96 -28.24 5.00
N ILE A 100 -31.28 -29.13 5.95
CA ILE A 100 -32.35 -28.92 6.91
C ILE A 100 -31.76 -28.24 8.14
N VAL A 101 -32.23 -27.04 8.43
CA VAL A 101 -31.79 -26.25 9.59
C VAL A 101 -32.89 -26.14 10.63
N LEU A 102 -32.49 -26.17 11.89
CA LEU A 102 -33.32 -25.83 13.03
C LEU A 102 -32.67 -24.66 13.78
N LEU A 103 -33.44 -23.60 13.96
CA LEU A 103 -33.03 -22.33 14.56
C LEU A 103 -33.72 -22.16 15.91
N SER A 104 -32.96 -21.75 16.92
CA SER A 104 -33.49 -21.38 18.25
C SER A 104 -32.79 -20.13 18.78
N GLY A 105 -33.44 -19.40 19.69
CA GLY A 105 -32.90 -18.14 20.22
C GLY A 105 -32.96 -16.97 19.23
N PHE A 106 -33.90 -17.02 18.27
CA PHE A 106 -34.15 -15.93 17.33
C PHE A 106 -35.14 -14.91 17.91
N THR A 107 -35.03 -13.66 17.45
CA THR A 107 -36.08 -12.63 17.59
C THR A 107 -36.86 -12.49 16.29
N ILE A 108 -38.11 -12.01 16.37
CA ILE A 108 -38.93 -11.72 15.20
C ILE A 108 -38.95 -10.21 14.98
N SER A 109 -38.60 -9.77 13.78
CA SER A 109 -38.79 -8.41 13.31
C SER A 109 -39.72 -8.37 12.10
N LYS A 110 -40.14 -7.17 11.68
CA LYS A 110 -40.96 -7.00 10.48
C LYS A 110 -40.07 -7.12 9.24
N SER A 111 -40.50 -7.89 8.25
CA SER A 111 -39.76 -8.01 7.00
C SER A 111 -39.79 -6.68 6.23
N PRO A 112 -38.64 -6.07 5.91
CA PRO A 112 -38.59 -4.83 5.12
C PRO A 112 -38.93 -5.05 3.64
N THR A 113 -38.97 -6.30 3.19
CA THR A 113 -39.23 -6.69 1.79
C THR A 113 -40.60 -7.35 1.58
N GLU A 114 -41.49 -7.30 2.59
CA GLU A 114 -42.82 -7.93 2.64
C GLU A 114 -43.65 -7.76 1.34
N GLN A 115 -43.61 -6.59 0.71
CA GLN A 115 -44.42 -6.29 -0.49
C GLN A 115 -43.74 -6.68 -1.81
N THR A 116 -42.49 -7.16 -1.77
CA THR A 116 -41.63 -7.29 -2.96
C THR A 116 -41.15 -8.71 -3.24
N ASP A 117 -41.02 -9.58 -2.24
CA ASP A 117 -40.38 -10.90 -2.39
C ASP A 117 -41.30 -12.11 -2.11
N GLY A 118 -42.55 -11.87 -1.68
CA GLY A 118 -43.52 -12.93 -1.38
C GLY A 118 -43.15 -13.82 -0.18
N LEU A 119 -42.12 -13.46 0.59
CA LEU A 119 -41.72 -14.17 1.80
C LEU A 119 -42.66 -13.86 2.97
N HIS A 120 -42.53 -14.61 4.06
CA HIS A 120 -43.29 -14.36 5.29
C HIS A 120 -43.14 -12.89 5.75
N PRO A 121 -44.22 -12.22 6.22
CA PRO A 121 -44.18 -10.86 6.77
C PRO A 121 -43.22 -10.63 7.95
N CYS A 122 -42.69 -11.72 8.51
CA CYS A 122 -41.81 -11.73 9.67
C CYS A 122 -40.41 -12.09 9.20
N LEU A 123 -39.40 -11.54 9.85
CA LEU A 123 -38.00 -11.84 9.62
C LEU A 123 -37.41 -12.39 10.92
N LEU A 124 -36.64 -13.48 10.82
CA LEU A 124 -35.96 -14.05 11.98
C LEU A 124 -34.56 -13.43 12.13
N GLU A 125 -34.26 -12.90 13.30
CA GLU A 125 -32.96 -12.29 13.61
C GLU A 125 -32.20 -13.16 14.61
N MET A 126 -31.02 -13.61 14.21
CA MET A 126 -30.13 -14.45 15.00
C MET A 126 -29.01 -13.59 15.61
N SER A 127 -29.40 -12.68 16.51
CA SER A 127 -28.52 -11.70 17.16
C SER A 127 -28.28 -11.98 18.65
N SER A 128 -29.08 -12.84 19.28
CA SER A 128 -28.99 -13.12 20.71
C SER A 128 -27.78 -14.02 21.06
N THR A 129 -27.28 -13.93 22.29
CA THR A 129 -26.18 -14.78 22.78
C THR A 129 -26.54 -16.27 22.79
N ASP A 130 -27.84 -16.55 22.91
CA ASP A 130 -28.44 -17.88 23.01
C ASP A 130 -28.86 -18.43 21.64
N ALA A 131 -28.54 -17.70 20.56
CA ALA A 131 -28.81 -18.11 19.20
C ALA A 131 -28.00 -19.34 18.81
N CYS A 132 -28.72 -20.40 18.43
CA CYS A 132 -28.15 -21.69 18.04
C CYS A 132 -28.76 -22.16 16.72
N VAL A 133 -27.91 -22.78 15.90
CA VAL A 133 -28.29 -23.38 14.62
C VAL A 133 -27.92 -24.86 14.66
N TYR A 134 -28.87 -25.73 14.37
CA TYR A 134 -28.63 -27.16 14.16
C TYR A 134 -28.85 -27.47 12.68
N VAL A 135 -27.93 -28.20 12.05
CA VAL A 135 -27.98 -28.51 10.62
C VAL A 135 -27.88 -30.01 10.39
N TYR A 136 -28.74 -30.53 9.52
CA TYR A 136 -28.66 -31.88 8.97
C TYR A 136 -28.56 -31.79 7.45
N SER A 137 -27.51 -32.43 6.91
CA SER A 137 -27.28 -32.51 5.47
C SER A 137 -27.71 -33.89 4.97
N PRO A 138 -28.84 -34.00 4.23
CA PRO A 138 -29.34 -35.29 3.73
C PRO A 138 -28.43 -35.95 2.67
N ASN A 139 -27.45 -35.22 2.13
CA ASN A 139 -26.56 -35.70 1.06
C ASN A 139 -25.23 -36.31 1.55
N VAL A 140 -25.07 -36.55 2.86
CA VAL A 140 -23.84 -37.13 3.43
C VAL A 140 -24.09 -38.59 3.84
N VAL A 141 -23.62 -39.55 3.03
CA VAL A 141 -23.61 -40.98 3.39
C VAL A 141 -22.58 -41.20 4.50
N VAL A 142 -23.05 -41.52 5.71
CA VAL A 142 -22.22 -41.72 6.91
C VAL A 142 -21.70 -43.17 6.95
N SER A 143 -20.39 -43.36 6.76
CA SER A 143 -19.69 -44.55 7.25
C SER A 143 -19.37 -44.37 8.74
N SER A 144 -19.68 -45.37 9.55
CA SER A 144 -19.53 -45.41 11.00
C SER A 144 -18.07 -45.49 11.49
N LEU A 145 -17.82 -44.71 12.56
CA LEU A 145 -16.69 -44.50 13.50
C LEU A 145 -15.73 -45.70 13.83
N PRO A 146 -14.49 -45.49 14.36
CA PRO A 146 -14.23 -44.66 15.55
C PRO A 146 -12.97 -43.77 15.62
N ALA A 147 -13.09 -42.80 16.54
CA ALA A 147 -12.07 -42.07 17.31
C ALA A 147 -10.99 -41.23 16.58
N VAL A 148 -11.08 -39.91 16.83
CA VAL A 148 -9.99 -38.91 16.91
C VAL A 148 -8.78 -39.17 16.01
N VAL A 149 -8.84 -38.76 14.74
CA VAL A 149 -7.66 -38.32 13.97
C VAL A 149 -8.13 -37.28 12.94
N SER A 150 -7.38 -36.18 12.85
CA SER A 150 -7.52 -35.08 11.89
C SER A 150 -7.72 -35.54 10.44
N SER A 151 -8.88 -35.25 9.82
CA SER A 151 -9.09 -35.53 8.39
C SER A 151 -8.71 -34.31 7.54
N GLU A 152 -7.48 -34.30 7.04
CA GLU A 152 -7.05 -33.46 5.92
C GLU A 152 -7.94 -33.74 4.69
N SER A 153 -8.60 -32.71 4.15
CA SER A 153 -9.27 -32.79 2.86
C SER A 153 -8.22 -32.73 1.74
N ARG A 154 -7.83 -33.89 1.21
CA ARG A 154 -6.84 -33.98 0.13
C ARG A 154 -7.38 -33.41 -1.18
N TYR A 155 -6.74 -32.36 -1.70
CA TYR A 155 -7.00 -31.86 -3.05
C TYR A 155 -6.51 -32.86 -4.11
N THR A 156 -7.31 -33.08 -5.16
CA THR A 156 -6.90 -33.86 -6.34
C THR A 156 -6.35 -32.93 -7.41
N TYR A 157 -5.16 -33.25 -7.94
CA TYR A 157 -4.49 -32.48 -9.00
C TYR A 157 -4.59 -33.22 -10.33
N VAL A 158 -4.83 -32.48 -11.41
CA VAL A 158 -5.00 -33.03 -12.76
C VAL A 158 -3.78 -32.68 -13.61
N PRO A 159 -3.18 -33.64 -14.33
CA PRO A 159 -2.13 -33.37 -15.32
C PRO A 159 -2.63 -32.47 -16.46
N LEU A 160 -1.74 -31.65 -17.02
CA LEU A 160 -2.11 -30.64 -18.02
C LEU A 160 -2.61 -31.25 -19.34
N ASN A 161 -2.14 -32.44 -19.72
CA ASN A 161 -2.62 -33.18 -20.90
C ASN A 161 -4.02 -33.80 -20.72
N GLU A 162 -4.51 -33.93 -19.49
CA GLU A 162 -5.81 -34.55 -19.16
C GLU A 162 -6.93 -33.53 -18.90
N LEU A 163 -6.63 -32.24 -19.09
CA LEU A 163 -7.61 -31.18 -18.90
C LEU A 163 -8.82 -31.35 -19.82
N LYS A 164 -10.01 -31.26 -19.23
CA LYS A 164 -11.29 -31.31 -19.95
C LYS A 164 -11.98 -29.95 -19.88
N PRO A 165 -12.58 -29.46 -20.97
CA PRO A 165 -13.25 -28.17 -20.97
C PRO A 165 -14.43 -28.14 -20.00
N SER A 166 -14.72 -26.94 -19.49
CA SER A 166 -15.81 -26.64 -18.56
C SER A 166 -15.72 -27.35 -17.20
N ARG A 167 -14.52 -27.82 -16.81
CA ARG A 167 -14.27 -28.41 -15.49
C ARG A 167 -13.46 -27.46 -14.61
N ILE A 168 -13.80 -27.44 -13.32
CA ILE A 168 -12.98 -26.80 -12.29
C ILE A 168 -11.96 -27.83 -11.81
N VAL A 169 -10.68 -27.47 -11.89
CA VAL A 169 -9.54 -28.35 -11.62
C VAL A 169 -8.54 -27.68 -10.69
N ASN A 170 -7.68 -28.50 -10.08
CA ASN A 170 -6.47 -28.04 -9.41
C ASN A 170 -5.28 -28.56 -10.19
N VAL A 171 -4.26 -27.73 -10.40
CA VAL A 171 -3.08 -28.09 -11.20
C VAL A 171 -1.81 -27.60 -10.53
N TYR A 172 -0.72 -28.30 -10.81
CA TYR A 172 0.63 -27.79 -10.67
C TYR A 172 1.23 -27.60 -12.06
N GLY A 173 2.14 -26.64 -12.18
CA GLY A 173 2.92 -26.48 -13.40
C GLY A 173 4.15 -25.62 -13.19
N LEU A 174 5.13 -25.83 -14.05
CA LEU A 174 6.32 -25.01 -14.23
C LEU A 174 5.97 -23.81 -15.13
N VAL A 175 6.27 -22.60 -14.69
CA VAL A 175 6.04 -21.38 -15.46
C VAL A 175 7.07 -21.31 -16.60
N THR A 176 6.58 -21.28 -17.83
CA THR A 176 7.41 -21.16 -19.06
C THR A 176 7.35 -19.78 -19.68
N PHE A 177 6.37 -18.97 -19.28
CA PHE A 177 6.19 -17.60 -19.72
C PHE A 177 5.23 -16.90 -18.76
N PHE A 178 5.43 -15.63 -18.49
CA PHE A 178 4.45 -14.82 -17.76
C PHE A 178 4.53 -13.36 -18.17
N LYS A 179 3.43 -12.65 -17.96
CA LYS A 179 3.35 -11.20 -18.01
C LYS A 179 3.15 -10.68 -16.59
N GLN A 180 3.74 -9.53 -16.29
CA GLN A 180 3.40 -8.80 -15.07
C GLN A 180 1.90 -8.47 -15.07
N PRO A 181 1.23 -8.46 -13.90
CA PRO A 181 -0.17 -8.08 -13.82
C PRO A 181 -0.38 -6.67 -14.41
N PHE A 182 -1.42 -6.52 -15.20
CA PHE A 182 -1.78 -5.25 -15.83
C PHE A 182 -3.26 -4.95 -15.62
N PRO A 183 -3.66 -3.68 -15.49
CA PRO A 183 -5.06 -3.32 -15.30
C PRO A 183 -5.89 -3.74 -16.51
N THR A 184 -7.08 -4.28 -16.26
CA THR A 184 -8.06 -4.52 -17.33
C THR A 184 -8.81 -3.23 -17.66
N LYS A 185 -9.79 -3.29 -18.58
CA LYS A 185 -10.73 -2.19 -18.81
C LYS A 185 -11.74 -2.01 -17.67
N GLY A 186 -11.84 -2.99 -16.77
CA GLY A 186 -12.72 -2.98 -15.60
C GLY A 186 -11.98 -2.51 -14.34
N THR A 187 -12.39 -3.03 -13.19
CA THR A 187 -11.81 -2.71 -11.87
C THR A 187 -10.74 -3.70 -11.42
N ASP A 188 -10.49 -4.77 -12.19
CA ASP A 188 -9.58 -5.86 -11.86
C ASP A 188 -8.25 -5.80 -12.63
N TYR A 189 -7.27 -6.54 -12.15
CA TYR A 189 -5.99 -6.79 -12.80
C TYR A 189 -6.03 -8.15 -13.48
N CYS A 190 -5.26 -8.28 -14.57
CA CYS A 190 -5.09 -9.51 -15.31
C CYS A 190 -3.62 -9.91 -15.41
N SER A 191 -3.32 -11.18 -15.15
CA SER A 191 -2.04 -11.81 -15.49
C SER A 191 -2.25 -12.91 -16.52
N THR A 192 -1.34 -12.96 -17.49
CA THR A 192 -1.28 -14.06 -18.46
C THR A 192 0.02 -14.79 -18.29
N LEU A 193 -0.04 -16.10 -18.08
CA LEU A 193 1.12 -16.97 -17.95
C LEU A 193 0.92 -18.27 -18.71
N LYS A 194 2.01 -18.98 -18.99
CA LYS A 194 1.98 -20.32 -19.59
C LYS A 194 2.70 -21.27 -18.67
N ILE A 195 2.09 -22.41 -18.43
CA ILE A 195 2.65 -23.48 -17.60
C ILE A 195 2.82 -24.75 -18.41
N THR A 196 3.78 -25.57 -17.99
CA THR A 196 3.97 -26.94 -18.45
C THR A 196 4.12 -27.85 -17.25
N ASP A 197 3.89 -29.15 -17.42
CA ASP A 197 4.18 -30.15 -16.41
C ASP A 197 4.94 -31.32 -17.06
N LYS A 198 5.05 -32.44 -16.34
CA LYS A 198 5.72 -33.67 -16.80
C LYS A 198 5.16 -34.21 -18.13
N SER A 199 3.95 -33.82 -18.54
CA SER A 199 3.35 -34.21 -19.81
C SER A 199 3.88 -33.41 -21.02
N ASN A 200 4.71 -32.38 -20.79
CA ASN A 200 5.22 -31.46 -21.82
C ASN A 200 4.13 -30.66 -22.56
N VAL A 201 2.88 -30.67 -22.09
CA VAL A 201 1.81 -29.85 -22.64
C VAL A 201 1.88 -28.44 -22.05
N LYS A 202 1.95 -27.44 -22.93
CA LYS A 202 1.92 -26.03 -22.55
C LYS A 202 0.48 -25.52 -22.50
N VAL A 203 0.06 -25.05 -21.34
CA VAL A 203 -1.30 -24.51 -21.11
C VAL A 203 -1.20 -23.05 -20.75
N SER A 204 -2.04 -22.21 -21.37
CA SER A 204 -2.11 -20.79 -21.03
C SER A 204 -3.10 -20.56 -19.89
N CYS A 205 -2.71 -19.76 -18.90
CA CYS A 205 -3.52 -19.38 -17.75
C CYS A 205 -3.79 -17.88 -17.81
N THR A 206 -5.06 -17.51 -17.62
CA THR A 206 -5.48 -16.12 -17.46
C THR A 206 -6.06 -15.94 -16.06
N ILE A 207 -5.44 -15.06 -15.29
CA ILE A 207 -5.76 -14.84 -13.88
C ILE A 207 -6.31 -13.45 -13.70
N PHE A 208 -7.52 -13.37 -13.17
CA PHE A 208 -8.19 -12.13 -12.80
C PHE A 208 -8.27 -12.00 -11.28
N SER A 209 -7.87 -10.84 -10.76
CA SER A 209 -7.98 -10.47 -9.35
C SER A 209 -8.17 -8.97 -9.19
N GLU A 210 -8.96 -8.53 -8.21
CA GLU A 210 -9.17 -7.11 -7.94
C GLU A 210 -7.91 -6.41 -7.41
N ARG A 211 -7.09 -7.14 -6.65
CA ARG A 211 -5.89 -6.61 -5.99
C ARG A 211 -4.63 -7.13 -6.65
N LEU A 212 -3.70 -6.22 -6.92
CA LEU A 212 -2.40 -6.54 -7.51
C LEU A 212 -1.63 -7.56 -6.66
N GLU A 213 -1.66 -7.43 -5.32
CA GLU A 213 -0.98 -8.33 -4.41
C GLU A 213 -1.49 -9.78 -4.44
N ASP A 214 -2.70 -10.02 -4.94
CA ASP A 214 -3.32 -11.35 -5.01
C ASP A 214 -2.95 -12.14 -6.27
N HIS A 215 -2.18 -11.52 -7.17
CA HIS A 215 -1.62 -12.22 -8.32
C HIS A 215 -0.46 -13.16 -7.93
N PRO A 216 -0.18 -14.20 -8.73
CA PRO A 216 0.94 -15.10 -8.48
C PRO A 216 2.28 -14.37 -8.41
N LYS A 217 3.05 -14.62 -7.33
CA LYS A 217 4.37 -14.01 -7.11
C LYS A 217 5.44 -14.80 -7.87
N ILE A 218 5.54 -14.54 -9.18
CA ILE A 218 6.49 -15.16 -10.10
C ILE A 218 7.68 -14.23 -10.30
N PHE A 219 8.88 -14.72 -10.03
CA PHE A 219 10.12 -13.93 -10.13
C PHE A 219 11.01 -14.37 -11.29
N ARG A 220 10.80 -15.57 -11.83
CA ARG A 220 11.54 -16.08 -13.00
C ARG A 220 10.74 -17.12 -13.78
N ILE A 221 11.13 -17.32 -15.04
CA ILE A 221 10.77 -18.52 -15.79
C ILE A 221 11.41 -19.72 -15.09
N GLY A 222 10.66 -20.80 -14.97
CA GLY A 222 11.04 -21.98 -14.19
C GLY A 222 10.43 -22.01 -12.79
N ASP A 223 9.87 -20.92 -12.26
CA ASP A 223 9.12 -20.98 -11.00
C ASP A 223 7.95 -21.98 -11.11
N ILE A 224 7.63 -22.64 -10.00
CA ILE A 224 6.52 -23.59 -9.94
C ILE A 224 5.29 -22.86 -9.42
N ILE A 225 4.14 -23.11 -10.04
CA ILE A 225 2.85 -22.56 -9.63
C ILE A 225 1.86 -23.67 -9.36
N ARG A 226 1.11 -23.50 -8.27
CA ARG A 226 -0.06 -24.29 -7.91
C ARG A 226 -1.30 -23.44 -8.03
N LEU A 227 -2.27 -23.92 -8.78
CA LEU A 227 -3.56 -23.27 -8.96
C LEU A 227 -4.66 -24.18 -8.43
N HIS A 228 -5.52 -23.65 -7.56
CA HIS A 228 -6.72 -24.34 -7.08
C HIS A 228 -7.97 -23.70 -7.67
N ARG A 229 -8.95 -24.57 -7.96
CA ARG A 229 -10.29 -24.18 -8.43
C ARG A 229 -10.24 -23.25 -9.64
N VAL A 230 -9.47 -23.63 -10.66
CA VAL A 230 -9.43 -22.93 -11.95
C VAL A 230 -10.28 -23.66 -12.98
N LYS A 231 -10.97 -22.92 -13.85
CA LYS A 231 -11.80 -23.47 -14.91
C LYS A 231 -10.96 -23.74 -16.14
N ALA A 232 -10.93 -24.98 -16.59
CA ALA A 232 -10.39 -25.36 -17.89
C ALA A 232 -11.40 -25.04 -18.99
N GLN A 233 -10.97 -24.34 -20.05
CA GLN A 233 -11.82 -23.97 -21.18
C GLN A 233 -11.00 -23.86 -22.47
N ILE A 234 -11.68 -24.02 -23.62
CA ILE A 234 -11.06 -23.85 -24.93
C ILE A 234 -11.20 -22.38 -25.35
N PHE A 235 -10.08 -21.73 -25.67
CA PHE A 235 -10.04 -20.38 -26.20
C PHE A 235 -9.11 -20.35 -27.42
N ASN A 236 -9.58 -19.77 -28.54
CA ASN A 236 -8.87 -19.80 -29.83
C ASN A 236 -8.34 -21.18 -30.23
N GLY A 237 -9.14 -22.23 -30.00
CA GLY A 237 -8.79 -23.62 -30.33
C GLY A 237 -7.78 -24.28 -29.39
N SER A 238 -7.32 -23.60 -28.34
CA SER A 238 -6.34 -24.14 -27.37
C SER A 238 -6.93 -24.26 -25.96
N MET A 239 -6.47 -25.25 -25.19
CA MET A 239 -6.84 -25.39 -23.77
C MET A 239 -6.23 -24.25 -22.94
N THR A 240 -7.06 -23.64 -22.10
CA THR A 240 -6.68 -22.53 -21.21
C THR A 240 -7.29 -22.70 -19.83
N LEU A 241 -6.65 -22.13 -18.82
CA LEU A 241 -7.14 -22.06 -17.45
C LEU A 241 -7.56 -20.64 -17.11
N LEU A 242 -8.73 -20.49 -16.50
CA LEU A 242 -9.32 -19.23 -16.08
C LEU A 242 -9.65 -19.27 -14.59
N THR A 243 -9.46 -18.16 -13.88
CA THR A 243 -9.87 -18.05 -12.47
C THR A 243 -11.38 -18.18 -12.27
N THR A 244 -11.80 -18.71 -11.12
CA THR A 244 -13.21 -18.85 -10.72
C THR A 244 -13.43 -18.39 -9.29
N LEU A 245 -14.68 -18.31 -8.82
CA LEU A 245 -14.97 -17.92 -7.44
C LEU A 245 -14.26 -18.86 -6.43
N GLY A 246 -13.47 -18.28 -5.53
CA GLY A 246 -12.72 -19.02 -4.51
C GLY A 246 -11.48 -19.74 -5.04
N TRP A 247 -10.96 -19.36 -6.22
CA TRP A 247 -9.64 -19.79 -6.70
C TRP A 247 -8.53 -19.39 -5.71
N SER A 248 -7.40 -20.08 -5.76
CA SER A 248 -6.20 -19.68 -5.03
C SER A 248 -4.94 -20.07 -5.78
N THR A 249 -3.85 -19.37 -5.46
CA THR A 249 -2.54 -19.60 -6.06
C THR A 249 -1.44 -19.62 -5.02
N VAL A 250 -0.45 -20.48 -5.25
CA VAL A 250 0.81 -20.52 -4.50
C VAL A 250 1.94 -20.72 -5.50
N THR A 251 2.99 -19.93 -5.40
CA THR A 251 4.19 -20.08 -6.24
C THR A 251 5.38 -20.52 -5.40
N PHE A 252 6.34 -21.18 -6.03
CA PHE A 252 7.55 -21.73 -5.41
C PHE A 252 8.74 -21.50 -6.32
N ASP A 253 9.95 -21.46 -5.74
CA ASP A 253 11.18 -21.46 -6.53
C ASP A 253 11.30 -22.76 -7.33
N GLY A 254 11.68 -22.65 -8.60
CA GLY A 254 11.90 -23.77 -9.52
C GLY A 254 13.27 -24.44 -9.43
N MET A 255 14.22 -23.83 -8.73
CA MET A 255 15.59 -24.34 -8.64
C MET A 255 15.67 -25.62 -7.78
N ILE A 256 16.50 -26.58 -8.22
CA ILE A 256 16.81 -27.78 -7.41
C ILE A 256 17.46 -27.35 -6.09
N ASP A 257 17.18 -28.09 -5.02
CA ASP A 257 17.70 -27.89 -3.65
C ASP A 257 17.37 -26.53 -3.00
N SER A 258 16.58 -25.68 -3.66
CA SER A 258 16.07 -24.46 -3.04
C SER A 258 15.04 -24.79 -1.95
N PRO A 259 14.92 -23.99 -0.89
CA PRO A 259 13.93 -24.24 0.15
C PRO A 259 12.51 -24.25 -0.44
N ILE A 260 11.64 -25.12 0.09
CA ILE A 260 10.24 -25.21 -0.33
C ILE A 260 9.44 -24.16 0.43
N GLU A 261 9.63 -22.91 0.04
CA GLU A 261 8.96 -21.76 0.64
C GLU A 261 7.82 -21.27 -0.27
N PRO A 262 6.55 -21.35 0.20
CA PRO A 262 5.40 -20.91 -0.57
C PRO A 262 5.34 -19.38 -0.63
N ARG A 263 5.28 -18.84 -1.84
CA ARG A 263 5.01 -17.43 -2.11
C ARG A 263 3.50 -17.28 -2.42
N THR A 264 2.76 -16.71 -1.48
CA THR A 264 1.31 -16.47 -1.63
C THR A 264 0.88 -15.16 -0.97
N SER A 265 -0.29 -14.64 -1.34
CA SER A 265 -1.00 -13.57 -0.63
C SER A 265 -2.11 -14.11 0.28
N SER A 266 -2.49 -15.38 0.10
CA SER A 266 -3.54 -16.01 0.89
C SER A 266 -3.09 -16.18 2.34
N ARG A 267 -3.90 -15.68 3.27
CA ARG A 267 -3.68 -15.84 4.72
C ARG A 267 -3.85 -17.29 5.19
N THR A 268 -4.49 -18.13 4.38
CA THR A 268 -4.76 -19.53 4.69
C THR A 268 -4.55 -20.39 3.44
N PHE A 269 -3.60 -21.30 3.47
CA PHE A 269 -3.42 -22.32 2.43
C PHE A 269 -3.01 -23.65 3.08
N HIS A 270 -3.45 -24.75 2.49
CA HIS A 270 -3.05 -26.08 2.92
C HIS A 270 -1.86 -26.51 2.07
N PHE A 271 -0.79 -26.95 2.73
CA PHE A 271 0.42 -27.42 2.08
C PHE A 271 0.96 -28.61 2.87
N GLY A 272 0.69 -29.80 2.36
CA GLY A 272 1.05 -31.06 3.02
C GLY A 272 2.28 -31.72 2.38
N GLU A 273 2.62 -32.92 2.86
CA GLU A 273 3.79 -33.66 2.38
C GLU A 273 3.66 -34.06 0.89
N ALA A 274 2.45 -34.38 0.44
CA ALA A 274 2.18 -34.66 -0.97
C ALA A 274 2.42 -33.44 -1.87
N ASP A 275 2.17 -32.24 -1.36
CA ASP A 275 2.42 -31.00 -2.10
C ASP A 275 3.93 -30.72 -2.22
N LYS A 276 4.70 -30.94 -1.13
CA LYS A 276 6.16 -30.85 -1.16
C LYS A 276 6.76 -31.80 -2.19
N HIS A 277 6.32 -33.06 -2.18
CA HIS A 277 6.78 -34.06 -3.13
C HIS A 277 6.48 -33.64 -4.58
N ALA A 278 5.27 -33.13 -4.86
CA ALA A 278 4.91 -32.66 -6.19
C ALA A 278 5.80 -31.50 -6.68
N VAL A 279 6.16 -30.57 -5.79
CA VAL A 279 7.09 -29.48 -6.10
C VAL A 279 8.50 -30.02 -6.39
N GLU A 280 9.03 -30.90 -5.54
CA GLU A 280 10.36 -31.50 -5.73
C GLU A 280 10.46 -32.31 -7.04
N GLU A 281 9.46 -33.13 -7.33
CA GLU A 281 9.41 -33.90 -8.56
C GLU A 281 9.38 -32.99 -9.81
N LEU A 282 8.67 -31.87 -9.75
CA LEU A 282 8.65 -30.89 -10.83
C LEU A 282 9.99 -30.18 -11.01
N ARG A 283 10.71 -29.88 -9.92
CA ARG A 283 12.07 -29.31 -9.97
C ARG A 283 13.05 -30.28 -10.64
N GLN A 284 13.03 -31.55 -10.23
CA GLN A 284 13.86 -32.60 -10.82
C GLN A 284 13.56 -32.78 -12.31
N TRP A 285 12.28 -32.82 -12.67
CA TRP A 285 11.86 -32.91 -14.06
C TRP A 285 12.31 -31.69 -14.87
N ALA A 286 12.11 -30.47 -14.37
CA ALA A 286 12.48 -29.23 -15.07
C ALA A 286 13.99 -29.16 -15.37
N ALA A 287 14.82 -29.59 -14.42
CA ALA A 287 16.27 -29.67 -14.58
C ALA A 287 16.67 -30.68 -15.66
N SER A 288 15.98 -31.83 -15.75
CA SER A 288 16.23 -32.81 -16.82
C SER A 288 15.92 -32.29 -18.22
N GLN A 289 15.05 -31.27 -18.33
CA GLN A 289 14.65 -30.65 -19.60
C GLN A 289 15.50 -29.42 -19.97
N LEU A 290 16.51 -29.04 -19.17
CA LEU A 290 17.29 -27.79 -19.31
C LEU A 290 16.42 -26.51 -19.35
N LEU A 291 15.17 -26.57 -18.89
CA LEU A 291 14.21 -25.45 -18.93
C LEU A 291 14.49 -24.36 -17.89
N ALA A 292 15.40 -24.61 -16.94
CA ALA A 292 15.68 -23.75 -15.80
C ALA A 292 16.76 -22.66 -16.05
N ASN A 293 17.25 -22.50 -17.28
CA ASN A 293 18.49 -21.75 -17.55
C ASN A 293 18.30 -20.44 -18.35
N GLU A 294 17.29 -19.63 -18.04
CA GLU A 294 17.37 -18.20 -18.40
C GLU A 294 17.80 -17.41 -17.16
N SER A 295 19.13 -17.29 -17.02
CA SER A 295 19.75 -16.42 -16.03
C SER A 295 19.61 -14.97 -16.46
N THR A 296 19.33 -14.08 -15.51
CA THR A 296 19.49 -12.64 -15.74
C THR A 296 20.89 -12.33 -16.23
N VAL A 297 21.03 -11.34 -17.10
CA VAL A 297 22.29 -10.96 -17.73
C VAL A 297 22.88 -9.80 -16.92
N PRO A 298 24.11 -9.93 -16.38
CA PRO A 298 24.75 -8.84 -15.66
C PRO A 298 25.15 -7.72 -16.62
N LEU A 299 25.22 -6.47 -16.13
CA LEU A 299 25.59 -5.29 -16.91
C LEU A 299 26.94 -5.45 -17.61
N SER A 300 27.89 -6.18 -17.01
CA SER A 300 29.19 -6.50 -17.60
C SER A 300 29.12 -7.33 -18.89
N SER A 301 28.04 -8.08 -19.09
CA SER A 301 27.84 -8.96 -20.25
C SER A 301 26.82 -8.44 -21.25
N VAL A 302 26.31 -7.21 -21.09
CA VAL A 302 25.31 -6.62 -21.98
C VAL A 302 25.95 -6.14 -23.28
N HIS A 303 25.30 -6.43 -24.40
CA HIS A 303 25.70 -5.99 -25.73
C HIS A 303 24.68 -5.02 -26.38
N PRO A 304 25.12 -4.13 -27.28
CA PRO A 304 24.23 -3.32 -28.11
C PRO A 304 23.12 -4.12 -28.80
N LYS A 305 21.90 -3.57 -28.82
CA LYS A 305 20.69 -4.13 -29.46
C LYS A 305 20.18 -5.43 -28.83
N MET A 306 20.73 -5.80 -27.67
CA MET A 306 20.27 -6.96 -26.91
C MET A 306 18.98 -6.63 -26.15
N PHE A 307 18.12 -7.64 -26.03
CA PHE A 307 17.05 -7.67 -25.05
C PHE A 307 17.42 -8.63 -23.92
N PHE A 308 17.29 -8.20 -22.67
CA PHE A 308 17.76 -8.98 -21.52
C PHE A 308 16.97 -8.67 -20.24
N ASP A 309 17.06 -9.60 -19.29
CA ASP A 309 16.52 -9.43 -17.94
C ASP A 309 17.64 -9.03 -16.98
N LEU A 310 17.39 -8.03 -16.13
CA LEU A 310 18.37 -7.47 -15.19
C LEU A 310 17.86 -7.61 -13.76
N THR A 311 18.72 -8.11 -12.86
CA THR A 311 18.50 -8.05 -11.41
C THR A 311 19.42 -6.99 -10.84
N CYS A 312 18.88 -5.99 -10.14
CA CYS A 312 19.66 -4.84 -9.71
C CYS A 312 19.08 -4.18 -8.45
N GLN A 313 19.88 -3.35 -7.79
CA GLN A 313 19.41 -2.41 -6.78
C GLN A 313 19.05 -1.06 -7.42
N LEU A 314 17.94 -0.47 -6.98
CA LEU A 314 17.55 0.90 -7.33
C LEU A 314 18.34 1.89 -6.49
N LEU A 315 19.11 2.78 -7.12
CA LEU A 315 19.90 3.81 -6.45
C LEU A 315 19.18 5.15 -6.40
N ALA A 316 18.55 5.52 -7.52
CA ALA A 316 17.77 6.74 -7.63
C ALA A 316 16.71 6.60 -8.72
N LYS A 317 15.69 7.46 -8.70
CA LYS A 317 14.70 7.57 -9.77
C LYS A 317 14.36 9.04 -10.01
N ALA A 318 13.92 9.37 -11.22
CA ALA A 318 13.45 10.70 -11.55
C ALA A 318 12.33 10.64 -12.57
N ARG A 319 11.31 11.48 -12.40
CA ARG A 319 10.26 11.62 -13.41
C ARG A 319 10.76 12.54 -14.52
N MET A 320 10.83 12.04 -15.75
CA MET A 320 11.28 12.81 -16.91
C MET A 320 10.11 13.55 -17.56
N ASP A 321 9.00 12.84 -17.79
CA ASP A 321 7.74 13.39 -18.29
C ASP A 321 6.53 12.56 -17.81
N THR A 322 5.36 12.69 -18.45
CA THR A 322 4.15 11.92 -18.11
C THR A 322 4.22 10.44 -18.49
N ARG A 323 5.07 10.08 -19.46
CA ARG A 323 5.20 8.74 -20.04
C ARG A 323 6.58 8.12 -19.83
N CYS A 324 7.50 8.79 -19.15
CA CYS A 324 8.87 8.34 -18.97
C CYS A 324 9.37 8.62 -17.55
N MET A 325 9.92 7.58 -16.93
CA MET A 325 10.63 7.66 -15.66
C MET A 325 12.04 7.12 -15.83
N LEU A 326 13.03 7.86 -15.34
CA LEU A 326 14.42 7.39 -15.26
C LEU A 326 14.62 6.60 -13.96
N LEU A 327 15.22 5.43 -14.07
CA LEU A 327 15.76 4.67 -12.94
C LEU A 327 17.29 4.59 -13.06
N LYS A 328 18.00 4.94 -11.99
CA LYS A 328 19.43 4.68 -11.83
C LYS A 328 19.58 3.39 -11.05
N VAL A 329 20.14 2.37 -11.68
CA VAL A 329 20.24 1.03 -11.12
C VAL A 329 21.66 0.47 -11.21
N TRP A 330 21.97 -0.50 -10.37
CA TRP A 330 23.28 -1.17 -10.34
C TRP A 330 23.12 -2.63 -9.91
N ASP A 331 23.82 -3.55 -10.59
CA ASP A 331 23.83 -5.00 -10.31
C ASP A 331 25.13 -5.51 -9.67
N GLY A 332 25.97 -4.59 -9.20
CA GLY A 332 27.31 -4.91 -8.70
C GLY A 332 28.40 -4.92 -9.80
N THR A 333 28.09 -4.99 -11.09
CA THR A 333 29.09 -5.19 -12.16
C THR A 333 29.36 -3.94 -13.00
N LYS A 334 30.56 -3.88 -13.61
CA LYS A 334 30.95 -2.79 -14.54
C LYS A 334 30.54 -3.14 -15.96
N CYS A 335 29.74 -2.30 -16.60
CA CYS A 335 29.38 -2.47 -18.00
C CYS A 335 30.61 -2.33 -18.91
N ALA A 336 30.76 -3.24 -19.87
CA ALA A 336 31.87 -3.24 -20.82
C ALA A 336 31.79 -2.07 -21.84
N HIS A 337 30.63 -1.44 -21.95
CA HIS A 337 30.39 -0.31 -22.85
C HIS A 337 30.12 0.97 -22.06
N PRO A 338 30.50 2.16 -22.59
CA PRO A 338 30.17 3.43 -21.97
C PRO A 338 28.66 3.58 -21.78
N LEU A 339 28.20 3.95 -20.59
CA LEU A 339 26.78 4.16 -20.31
C LEU A 339 26.41 5.65 -20.52
N LEU A 340 25.29 5.90 -21.19
CA LEU A 340 24.81 7.26 -21.43
C LEU A 340 24.41 7.89 -20.09
N ASN A 341 25.04 9.01 -19.74
CA ASN A 341 24.60 9.80 -18.60
C ASN A 341 23.42 10.68 -19.01
N VAL A 342 22.24 10.42 -18.44
CA VAL A 342 21.04 11.23 -18.67
C VAL A 342 21.08 12.39 -17.67
N ALA A 343 21.20 13.61 -18.19
CA ALA A 343 21.13 14.82 -17.37
C ALA A 343 19.71 14.98 -16.83
N VAL A 344 19.60 15.10 -15.50
CA VAL A 344 18.34 15.32 -14.79
C VAL A 344 18.56 16.45 -13.80
N ALA A 345 17.57 17.31 -13.67
CA ALA A 345 17.59 18.39 -12.70
C ALA A 345 17.73 17.79 -11.26
N PRO A 346 18.63 18.32 -10.40
CA PRO A 346 18.94 17.71 -9.11
C PRO A 346 17.73 17.59 -8.15
N ASP A 347 16.76 18.49 -8.29
CA ASP A 347 15.49 18.56 -7.58
C ASP A 347 14.48 17.49 -7.99
N ALA A 348 14.58 16.95 -9.21
CA ALA A 348 13.70 15.90 -9.73
C ALA A 348 14.18 14.47 -9.41
N LEU A 349 15.36 14.32 -8.80
CA LEU A 349 16.00 13.04 -8.54
C LEU A 349 15.79 12.58 -7.08
N GLU A 350 15.00 11.52 -6.90
CA GLU A 350 14.80 10.85 -5.62
C GLU A 350 15.87 9.75 -5.43
N GLY A 351 16.85 9.96 -4.54
CA GLY A 351 17.87 8.96 -4.18
C GLY A 351 19.30 9.52 -4.13
N GLN A 352 20.29 8.69 -3.79
CA GLN A 352 21.69 9.13 -3.75
C GLN A 352 22.22 9.39 -5.17
N SER A 353 22.79 10.59 -5.38
CA SER A 353 23.19 11.09 -6.70
C SER A 353 24.70 11.23 -6.92
N SER A 354 25.55 11.01 -5.91
CA SER A 354 26.99 11.28 -6.06
C SER A 354 27.76 10.06 -6.59
N PRO A 355 28.39 10.16 -7.77
CA PRO A 355 29.49 9.30 -8.13
C PRO A 355 30.74 9.80 -7.40
N SER A 356 31.41 8.94 -6.62
CA SER A 356 32.87 9.00 -6.62
C SER A 356 33.34 8.76 -8.06
N GLN A 357 34.40 9.44 -8.48
CA GLN A 357 34.99 9.31 -9.82
C GLN A 357 35.30 7.83 -10.20
N ASP A 358 35.35 6.94 -9.20
CA ASP A 358 35.63 5.51 -9.33
C ASP A 358 34.45 4.62 -9.78
N ARG A 359 33.23 5.17 -9.98
CA ARG A 359 32.02 4.39 -10.37
C ARG A 359 31.55 4.58 -11.82
N GLU A 360 32.40 5.06 -12.71
CA GLU A 360 32.07 5.16 -14.14
C GLU A 360 31.72 3.78 -14.74
N ASN A 361 30.60 3.71 -15.47
CA ASN A 361 30.03 2.50 -16.10
C ASN A 361 29.52 1.40 -15.15
N MET A 362 29.37 1.68 -13.85
CA MET A 362 28.71 0.77 -12.89
C MET A 362 27.21 1.06 -12.74
N ILE A 363 26.82 2.33 -12.88
CA ILE A 363 25.44 2.78 -12.72
C ILE A 363 24.78 2.88 -14.10
N ALA A 364 23.72 2.10 -14.27
CA ALA A 364 22.91 2.05 -15.47
C ALA A 364 21.71 2.99 -15.37
N ASN A 365 21.54 3.81 -16.42
CA ASN A 365 20.33 4.61 -16.62
C ASN A 365 19.32 3.79 -17.42
N VAL A 366 18.14 3.55 -16.83
CA VAL A 366 17.02 2.83 -17.43
C VAL A 366 15.85 3.78 -17.62
N LEU A 367 15.43 4.00 -18.87
CA LEU A 367 14.24 4.78 -19.22
C LEU A 367 13.02 3.86 -19.27
N VAL A 368 12.06 4.10 -18.37
CA VAL A 368 10.85 3.31 -18.20
C VAL A 368 9.66 4.03 -18.79
N TYR A 369 8.97 3.40 -19.74
CA TYR A 369 7.92 4.05 -20.53
C TYR A 369 6.49 3.57 -20.21
N ASP A 370 5.52 4.44 -20.49
CA ASP A 370 4.07 4.20 -20.54
C ASP A 370 3.48 3.51 -19.29
N ASN A 371 2.85 2.34 -19.44
CA ASN A 371 2.17 1.62 -18.37
C ASN A 371 3.10 1.15 -17.23
N HIS A 372 4.42 1.20 -17.42
CA HIS A 372 5.37 0.85 -16.38
C HIS A 372 5.70 2.04 -15.46
N VAL A 373 5.39 3.27 -15.85
CA VAL A 373 5.66 4.49 -15.09
C VAL A 373 4.91 4.50 -13.75
N GLU A 374 3.67 4.02 -13.71
CA GLU A 374 2.90 3.99 -12.48
C GLU A 374 3.56 3.06 -11.43
N GLY A 375 3.99 1.86 -11.86
CA GLY A 375 4.72 0.93 -11.01
C GLY A 375 6.07 1.49 -10.58
N ALA A 376 6.82 2.09 -11.51
CA ALA A 376 8.11 2.71 -11.24
C ALA A 376 8.02 3.89 -10.25
N SER A 377 6.93 4.66 -10.29
CA SER A 377 6.72 5.81 -9.40
C SER A 377 6.59 5.41 -7.92
N LYS A 378 6.09 4.20 -7.65
CA LYS A 378 5.90 3.66 -6.29
C LYS A 378 7.19 3.06 -5.70
N LEU A 379 8.25 2.92 -6.50
CA LEU A 379 9.53 2.37 -6.05
C LEU A 379 10.28 3.36 -5.14
N LYS A 380 11.06 2.84 -4.20
CA LYS A 380 11.93 3.62 -3.32
C LYS A 380 13.39 3.25 -3.55
N PRO A 381 14.32 4.22 -3.52
CA PRO A 381 15.76 3.93 -3.49
C PRO A 381 16.12 2.88 -2.43
N GLY A 382 17.11 2.04 -2.75
CA GLY A 382 17.53 0.90 -1.94
C GLY A 382 16.81 -0.42 -2.23
N MET A 383 15.65 -0.39 -2.91
CA MET A 383 14.90 -1.60 -3.26
C MET A 383 15.61 -2.45 -4.31
N PHE A 384 15.46 -3.78 -4.21
CA PHE A 384 15.92 -4.72 -5.23
C PHE A 384 14.83 -4.97 -6.26
N LEU A 385 15.21 -4.92 -7.53
CA LEU A 385 14.32 -5.00 -8.67
C LEU A 385 14.76 -6.12 -9.62
N ARG A 386 13.77 -6.72 -10.28
CA ARG A 386 13.99 -7.43 -11.54
C ARG A 386 13.28 -6.71 -12.67
N LEU A 387 14.04 -6.37 -13.71
CA LEU A 387 13.59 -5.72 -14.92
C LEU A 387 13.57 -6.77 -16.03
N PHE A 388 12.43 -6.95 -16.68
CA PHE A 388 12.24 -7.96 -17.71
C PHE A 388 12.29 -7.34 -19.10
N ASN A 389 13.08 -7.94 -19.98
CA ASN A 389 13.14 -7.65 -21.40
C ASN A 389 13.50 -6.17 -21.71
N LEU A 390 14.53 -5.68 -21.01
CA LEU A 390 15.17 -4.39 -21.23
C LEU A 390 15.87 -4.37 -22.58
N HIS A 391 15.78 -3.25 -23.29
CA HIS A 391 16.45 -3.04 -24.56
C HIS A 391 17.72 -2.21 -24.41
N ALA A 392 18.86 -2.75 -24.82
CA ALA A 392 20.13 -2.02 -24.90
C ALA A 392 20.22 -1.20 -26.20
N VAL A 393 19.92 0.09 -26.12
CA VAL A 393 19.96 1.03 -27.24
C VAL A 393 21.32 1.70 -27.33
N THR A 394 21.88 1.80 -28.54
CA THR A 394 23.07 2.62 -28.79
C THR A 394 22.65 4.03 -29.16
N GLN A 395 23.19 5.03 -28.47
CA GLN A 395 22.90 6.43 -28.73
C GLN A 395 24.18 7.16 -29.13
N ARG A 396 24.08 8.00 -30.16
CA ARG A 396 25.14 8.92 -30.60
C ARG A 396 24.76 10.33 -30.18
N ALA A 397 25.68 11.06 -29.55
CA ALA A 397 25.48 12.47 -29.26
C ALA A 397 25.44 13.27 -30.59
N PRO A 398 24.54 14.25 -30.75
CA PRO A 398 24.33 14.96 -32.01
C PRO A 398 25.50 15.86 -32.46
N GLU A 399 26.53 16.06 -31.63
CA GLU A 399 27.63 17.01 -31.90
C GLU A 399 29.05 16.40 -31.93
N GLN A 400 29.20 15.08 -32.05
CA GLN A 400 30.53 14.43 -32.00
C GLN A 400 30.95 13.77 -33.32
N SER A 401 32.24 13.88 -33.63
CA SER A 401 32.88 13.31 -34.83
C SER A 401 32.79 11.78 -34.87
N ALA A 402 33.01 11.21 -36.06
CA ALA A 402 32.82 9.78 -36.36
C ALA A 402 33.71 8.78 -35.57
N ASP A 403 34.59 9.28 -34.69
CA ASP A 403 35.59 8.50 -33.94
C ASP A 403 35.26 8.30 -32.44
N CYS A 404 34.12 8.81 -31.94
CA CYS A 404 33.74 8.64 -30.52
C CYS A 404 32.87 7.39 -30.29
N ALA A 405 33.19 6.62 -29.23
CA ALA A 405 32.51 5.37 -28.88
C ALA A 405 31.03 5.60 -28.53
N SER A 406 30.12 4.86 -29.17
CA SER A 406 28.69 4.93 -28.91
C SER A 406 28.35 4.49 -27.48
N SER A 407 27.62 5.32 -26.73
CA SER A 407 27.14 4.98 -25.39
C SER A 407 25.87 4.13 -25.43
N LEU A 408 25.72 3.25 -24.43
CA LEU A 408 24.51 2.45 -24.21
C LEU A 408 23.52 3.14 -23.29
N CYS A 409 22.23 3.07 -23.63
CA CYS A 409 21.10 3.43 -22.80
C CYS A 409 20.12 2.25 -22.73
N PHE A 410 19.51 2.01 -21.56
CA PHE A 410 18.56 0.92 -21.39
C PHE A 410 17.12 1.42 -21.42
N HIS A 411 16.29 0.78 -22.22
CA HIS A 411 14.89 1.18 -22.40
C HIS A 411 13.97 0.03 -21.96
N LEU A 412 13.06 0.31 -21.04
CA LEU A 412 11.88 -0.52 -20.78
C LEU A 412 10.70 0.09 -21.53
N HIS A 413 10.49 -0.39 -22.76
CA HIS A 413 9.41 0.07 -23.64
C HIS A 413 8.02 -0.21 -23.04
N GLY A 414 7.04 0.60 -23.42
CA GLY A 414 5.64 0.38 -23.06
C GLY A 414 5.07 -0.95 -23.59
N GLY A 415 4.00 -1.38 -22.92
CA GLY A 415 3.25 -2.61 -23.18
C GLY A 415 3.80 -3.83 -22.44
N THR A 416 2.97 -4.88 -22.34
CA THR A 416 3.32 -6.14 -21.65
C THR A 416 3.73 -7.25 -22.62
N SER A 417 4.02 -6.90 -23.87
CA SER A 417 4.44 -7.85 -24.90
C SER A 417 5.78 -8.47 -24.53
N TYR A 418 5.93 -9.78 -24.83
CA TYR A 418 7.16 -10.51 -24.53
C TYR A 418 7.58 -10.47 -23.05
N GLY A 419 6.62 -10.37 -22.13
CA GLY A 419 6.89 -10.39 -20.68
C GLY A 419 7.52 -9.11 -20.12
N LYS A 420 7.60 -8.02 -20.90
CA LYS A 420 8.16 -6.73 -20.45
C LYS A 420 7.49 -6.25 -19.17
N GLY A 421 8.32 -5.74 -18.27
CA GLY A 421 7.87 -5.10 -17.04
C GLY A 421 8.95 -5.08 -15.97
N LEU A 422 8.54 -4.75 -14.76
CA LEU A 422 9.40 -4.70 -13.59
C LEU A 422 8.69 -5.29 -12.38
N CYS A 423 9.43 -5.93 -11.50
CA CYS A 423 8.92 -6.38 -10.21
C CYS A 423 9.91 -6.08 -9.08
N VAL A 424 9.37 -5.95 -7.88
CA VAL A 424 10.15 -5.79 -6.65
C VAL A 424 10.49 -7.16 -6.10
N LEU A 425 11.76 -7.37 -5.78
CA LEU A 425 12.23 -8.58 -5.11
C LEU A 425 12.29 -8.33 -3.59
N PRO A 426 11.79 -9.26 -2.75
CA PRO A 426 11.94 -9.15 -1.30
C PRO A 426 13.41 -9.13 -0.90
N SER A 427 13.81 -8.25 0.01
CA SER A 427 15.20 -8.14 0.48
C SER A 427 15.75 -9.45 1.03
N GLU A 428 14.90 -10.29 1.64
CA GLU A 428 15.28 -11.59 2.20
C GLU A 428 15.37 -12.72 1.16
N SER A 429 15.12 -12.43 -0.13
CA SER A 429 15.14 -13.45 -1.17
C SER A 429 16.54 -14.09 -1.29
N PRO A 430 16.66 -15.43 -1.22
CA PRO A 430 17.95 -16.12 -1.31
C PRO A 430 18.66 -15.86 -2.66
N GLU A 431 17.90 -15.54 -3.70
CA GLU A 431 18.46 -15.20 -5.03
C GLU A 431 19.23 -13.87 -5.05
N LEU A 432 19.04 -13.00 -4.05
CA LEU A 432 19.76 -11.72 -3.93
C LEU A 432 21.08 -11.84 -3.18
N GLN A 433 21.35 -12.96 -2.52
CA GLN A 433 22.59 -13.16 -1.74
C GLN A 433 23.88 -12.97 -2.55
N PRO A 434 23.98 -13.41 -3.81
CA PRO A 434 25.15 -13.10 -4.65
C PRO A 434 25.30 -11.60 -4.92
N LEU A 435 24.19 -10.91 -5.22
CA LEU A 435 24.16 -9.48 -5.50
C LEU A 435 24.54 -8.66 -4.25
N LYS A 436 23.93 -8.96 -3.09
CA LYS A 436 24.22 -8.29 -1.82
C LYS A 436 25.70 -8.38 -1.45
N ARG A 437 26.29 -9.58 -1.52
CA ARG A 437 27.72 -9.78 -1.27
C ARG A 437 28.62 -8.95 -2.18
N LEU A 438 28.24 -8.82 -3.46
CA LEU A 438 29.01 -8.06 -4.44
C LEU A 438 28.91 -6.55 -4.19
N LEU A 439 27.72 -6.07 -3.82
CA LEU A 439 27.49 -4.67 -3.42
C LEU A 439 28.25 -4.33 -2.12
N GLU A 440 28.23 -5.21 -1.12
CA GLU A 440 28.96 -5.05 0.15
C GLU A 440 30.49 -5.01 -0.06
N GLY A 441 31.02 -5.86 -0.95
CA GLY A 441 32.45 -5.86 -1.29
C GLY A 441 32.94 -4.53 -1.86
N HIS A 442 32.12 -3.84 -2.66
CA HIS A 442 32.45 -2.51 -3.19
C HIS A 442 32.33 -1.37 -2.17
N VAL A 443 31.66 -1.58 -1.03
CA VAL A 443 31.62 -0.62 0.07
C VAL A 443 32.87 -0.75 0.95
N ALA A 444 33.40 -1.96 1.11
CA ALA A 444 34.62 -2.21 1.89
C ALA A 444 35.89 -1.66 1.22
N VAL A 445 36.03 -1.82 -0.10
CA VAL A 445 37.22 -1.36 -0.86
C VAL A 445 37.32 0.17 -0.89
N ALA A 446 36.20 0.89 -0.91
CA ALA A 446 36.19 2.36 -0.89
C ALA A 446 36.70 2.96 0.44
N GLY A 447 36.94 2.14 1.48
CA GLY A 447 37.50 2.55 2.76
C GLY A 447 39.02 2.34 2.91
N GLU A 448 39.70 1.72 1.93
CA GLU A 448 41.13 1.35 2.04
C GLU A 448 42.09 2.28 1.26
N ASP A 449 41.59 3.16 0.39
CA ASP A 449 42.43 4.01 -0.48
C ASP A 449 43.00 5.29 0.17
N GLU A 450 42.81 5.50 1.49
CA GLU A 450 43.41 6.62 2.24
C GLU A 450 44.41 6.19 3.33
N VAL A 451 45.35 5.28 3.02
CA VAL A 451 46.47 4.99 3.94
C VAL A 451 47.80 5.42 3.32
N ASN A 452 48.36 6.50 3.87
CA ASN A 452 49.66 7.07 3.54
C ASN A 452 50.80 6.08 3.81
N ASP A 453 51.75 5.99 2.87
CA ASP A 453 52.86 5.03 2.74
C ASP A 453 53.94 5.13 3.86
N ALA A 454 53.64 5.81 4.97
CA ALA A 454 54.54 6.05 6.08
C ALA A 454 54.34 5.08 7.27
N THR A 455 53.28 4.27 7.27
CA THR A 455 52.97 3.34 8.38
C THR A 455 53.38 1.88 8.13
N LEU A 456 53.84 1.53 6.93
CA LEU A 456 54.22 0.17 6.56
C LEU A 456 55.64 -0.26 6.98
N VAL A 457 56.42 0.64 7.58
CA VAL A 457 57.82 0.34 8.01
C VAL A 457 57.88 -0.23 9.44
N ASP A 458 56.88 0.03 10.28
CA ASP A 458 56.90 -0.37 11.70
C ASP A 458 56.32 -1.78 11.97
N VAL A 459 55.76 -2.45 10.95
CA VAL A 459 55.14 -3.78 11.10
C VAL A 459 56.15 -4.93 10.89
N TRP A 460 57.30 -4.68 10.27
CA TRP A 460 58.24 -5.72 9.82
C TRP A 460 59.32 -6.11 10.85
N TYR A 461 59.33 -5.53 12.06
CA TYR A 461 60.42 -5.72 13.04
C TYR A 461 60.05 -6.41 14.36
N THR A 462 58.88 -7.04 14.48
CA THR A 462 58.51 -7.76 15.73
C THR A 462 58.38 -9.27 15.50
N PRO A 463 59.25 -10.12 16.08
CA PRO A 463 59.20 -11.57 15.90
C PRO A 463 58.07 -12.21 16.74
N PRO A 464 57.47 -13.33 16.28
CA PRO A 464 56.23 -13.85 16.85
C PRO A 464 56.47 -14.96 17.89
N GLU A 465 56.85 -14.62 19.11
CA GLU A 465 56.86 -15.59 20.23
C GLU A 465 56.54 -14.89 21.57
N ALA A 466 55.26 -14.73 21.90
CA ALA A 466 54.78 -14.66 23.29
C ALA A 466 53.23 -14.70 23.33
N LEU A 467 52.66 -15.88 23.07
CA LEU A 467 51.32 -16.21 23.56
C LEU A 467 51.44 -16.56 25.05
N GLY A 468 50.80 -15.77 25.90
CA GLY A 468 50.49 -16.20 27.26
C GLY A 468 50.54 -15.11 28.33
N GLN A 469 49.35 -14.63 28.70
CA GLN A 469 48.98 -14.14 30.03
C GLN A 469 49.78 -12.95 30.60
N PHE A 470 49.17 -11.77 30.61
CA PHE A 470 48.65 -11.08 31.82
C PHE A 470 48.17 -9.67 31.45
N GLN A 471 47.25 -9.16 32.27
CA GLN A 471 46.58 -7.85 32.22
C GLN A 471 47.51 -6.66 31.94
N PRO A 472 46.95 -5.51 31.51
CA PRO A 472 47.32 -4.30 32.22
C PRO A 472 46.18 -3.29 32.49
N LEU A 473 46.30 -2.70 33.67
CA LEU A 473 45.71 -1.44 34.10
C LEU A 473 46.26 -0.25 33.28
N HIS A 474 45.32 0.61 32.88
CA HIS A 474 45.36 2.06 32.70
C HIS A 474 46.55 2.78 32.04
N ILE A 475 46.29 3.30 30.83
CA ILE A 475 46.50 4.73 30.52
C ILE A 475 45.18 5.26 29.91
N ARG A 476 44.72 6.40 30.44
CA ARG A 476 43.43 7.06 30.18
C ARG A 476 43.16 7.30 28.69
N ALA A 477 42.17 6.62 28.15
CA ALA A 477 41.35 7.12 27.05
C ALA A 477 40.00 7.55 27.64
N GLU A 478 39.57 8.77 27.31
CA GLU A 478 38.26 9.33 27.62
C GLU A 478 37.13 8.35 27.19
N PRO A 479 36.00 8.29 27.91
CA PRO A 479 35.07 7.18 27.79
C PRO A 479 34.42 7.16 26.41
N SER A 480 34.49 5.99 25.76
CA SER A 480 33.56 5.61 24.69
C SER A 480 32.13 5.79 25.19
N GLU A 481 31.46 6.85 24.74
CA GLU A 481 30.02 6.99 24.92
C GLU A 481 29.31 6.04 23.95
N VAL A 482 28.57 5.12 24.56
CA VAL A 482 27.62 4.20 23.94
C VAL A 482 26.81 4.96 22.88
N VAL A 483 27.01 4.65 21.60
CA VAL A 483 26.05 5.05 20.57
C VAL A 483 24.75 4.36 20.95
N ASN A 484 23.76 5.15 21.37
CA ASN A 484 22.44 4.64 21.68
C ASN A 484 21.86 4.15 20.34
N GLU A 485 21.91 2.84 20.08
CA GLU A 485 21.48 2.25 18.80
C GLU A 485 19.99 2.50 18.49
N ASP A 486 19.22 2.99 19.48
CA ASP A 486 17.79 3.22 19.39
C ASP A 486 17.39 4.57 18.74
N PHE A 487 18.20 5.63 18.84
CA PHE A 487 17.90 6.96 18.26
C PHE A 487 19.12 7.88 18.14
N TYR A 488 19.35 8.45 16.95
CA TYR A 488 20.45 9.38 16.65
C TYR A 488 20.08 10.32 15.48
N THR A 489 20.77 11.45 15.33
CA THR A 489 20.64 12.30 14.13
C THR A 489 21.81 12.09 13.18
N VAL A 490 21.51 12.13 11.89
CA VAL A 490 22.50 12.04 10.80
C VAL A 490 22.52 13.36 10.05
N ARG A 491 23.73 13.92 9.89
CA ARG A 491 23.95 15.05 9.00
C ARG A 491 23.97 14.56 7.55
N THR A 492 23.27 15.24 6.67
CA THR A 492 23.11 14.91 5.23
C THR A 492 23.88 15.85 4.30
N CYS A 493 24.62 16.83 4.85
CA CYS A 493 25.47 17.72 4.09
C CYS A 493 26.82 17.05 3.71
N GLY A 494 27.30 17.29 2.50
CA GLY A 494 28.54 16.71 1.96
C GLY A 494 29.83 17.46 2.33
N HIS A 495 29.79 18.39 3.27
CA HIS A 495 30.94 19.23 3.64
C HIS A 495 31.53 18.78 4.98
N THR A 496 32.85 18.69 5.07
CA THR A 496 33.55 18.30 6.30
C THR A 496 33.89 19.54 7.14
N LEU A 497 32.89 20.12 7.80
CA LEU A 497 33.09 21.22 8.75
C LEU A 497 33.40 20.70 10.15
N GLN A 498 34.33 21.36 10.85
CA GLN A 498 34.66 21.07 12.25
C GLN A 498 33.43 21.33 13.15
N LYS A 499 33.20 20.46 14.12
CA LYS A 499 32.16 20.66 15.13
C LYS A 499 32.51 21.86 16.01
N VAL A 500 31.59 22.80 16.16
CA VAL A 500 31.71 24.01 16.98
C VAL A 500 30.67 24.03 18.09
N SER A 501 30.93 24.79 19.15
CA SER A 501 29.98 24.98 20.25
C SER A 501 28.91 26.02 19.94
N LEU A 502 27.77 25.95 20.63
CA LEU A 502 26.68 26.92 20.46
C LEU A 502 27.12 28.36 20.77
N ALA A 503 28.03 28.56 21.75
CA ALA A 503 28.61 29.88 22.03
C ALA A 503 29.45 30.42 20.86
N HIS A 504 30.17 29.54 20.14
CA HIS A 504 30.90 29.92 18.94
C HIS A 504 29.95 30.28 17.79
N VAL A 505 28.87 29.52 17.62
CA VAL A 505 27.83 29.82 16.61
C VAL A 505 27.22 31.20 16.85
N LYS A 506 26.92 31.56 18.10
CA LYS A 506 26.40 32.88 18.47
C LYS A 506 27.35 34.05 18.23
N SER A 507 28.65 33.80 18.30
CA SER A 507 29.68 34.84 18.10
C SER A 507 30.17 34.92 16.66
N SER A 508 29.73 34.01 15.79
CA SER A 508 30.08 33.98 14.38
C SER A 508 29.33 35.05 13.58
N THR A 509 29.96 35.53 12.50
CA THR A 509 29.32 36.48 11.58
C THR A 509 28.45 35.71 10.58
N ALA A 510 27.15 36.00 10.57
CA ALA A 510 26.20 35.43 9.62
C ALA A 510 26.38 36.07 8.22
N PRO A 511 26.14 35.33 7.11
CA PRO A 511 25.65 33.96 7.05
C PRO A 511 26.74 32.89 7.25
N VAL A 512 26.47 31.88 8.09
CA VAL A 512 27.41 30.76 8.32
C VAL A 512 26.66 29.44 8.49
N VAL A 513 27.23 28.35 7.97
CA VAL A 513 26.77 26.98 8.20
C VAL A 513 27.78 26.28 9.10
N CYS A 514 27.30 25.60 10.13
CA CYS A 514 28.17 24.99 11.15
C CYS A 514 27.61 23.65 11.66
N HIS A 515 28.50 22.79 12.12
CA HIS A 515 28.14 21.53 12.76
C HIS A 515 28.17 21.70 14.27
N VAL A 516 27.12 21.28 14.96
CA VAL A 516 27.03 21.34 16.43
C VAL A 516 26.59 20.00 16.99
N ARG A 517 26.92 19.75 18.25
CA ARG A 517 26.37 18.64 19.05
C ARG A 517 25.61 19.23 20.22
N ALA A 518 24.29 19.05 20.29
CA ALA A 518 23.44 19.68 21.29
C ALA A 518 22.23 18.79 21.64
N LYS A 519 21.65 18.98 22.83
CA LYS A 519 20.39 18.36 23.26
C LYS A 519 19.22 19.31 23.01
N VAL A 520 18.00 18.78 22.83
CA VAL A 520 16.79 19.62 22.77
C VAL A 520 16.33 19.90 24.20
N LYS A 521 16.48 21.14 24.65
CA LYS A 521 16.07 21.60 25.97
C LYS A 521 14.58 21.93 26.05
N SER A 522 14.02 22.53 25.01
CA SER A 522 12.59 22.76 24.89
C SER A 522 12.20 22.92 23.42
N TYR A 523 10.91 22.85 23.11
CA TYR A 523 10.42 23.06 21.76
C TYR A 523 9.07 23.79 21.74
N GLN A 524 8.77 24.42 20.61
CA GLN A 524 7.47 25.04 20.34
C GLN A 524 7.03 24.70 18.90
N PRO A 525 5.73 24.44 18.67
CA PRO A 525 4.64 24.43 19.65
C PRO A 525 4.64 23.16 20.52
N GLN A 526 4.04 23.25 21.71
CA GLN A 526 3.89 22.10 22.63
C GLN A 526 2.85 21.09 22.11
N ASN A 527 1.78 21.60 21.50
CA ASN A 527 0.83 20.77 20.80
C ASN A 527 1.34 20.52 19.38
N LEU A 528 1.84 19.31 19.11
CA LEU A 528 2.51 19.02 17.84
C LEU A 528 1.62 19.19 16.61
N TYR A 529 0.29 19.03 16.70
CA TYR A 529 -0.59 19.33 15.57
C TYR A 529 -0.47 20.80 15.10
N GLN A 530 -0.07 21.72 15.98
CA GLN A 530 0.15 23.13 15.65
C GLN A 530 1.47 23.36 14.90
N CYS A 531 2.36 22.38 14.78
CA CYS A 531 3.56 22.54 13.95
C CYS A 531 3.21 22.62 12.47
N LEU A 532 2.05 22.11 12.08
CA LEU A 532 1.55 22.17 10.72
C LEU A 532 0.99 23.56 10.41
N LYS A 533 1.50 24.18 9.35
CA LYS A 533 1.14 25.52 8.89
C LYS A 533 0.72 25.49 7.42
N LEU A 534 0.04 26.55 6.97
CA LEU A 534 -0.25 26.82 5.57
C LEU A 534 0.65 27.94 5.06
N PHE A 535 1.46 27.65 4.06
CA PHE A 535 2.37 28.58 3.39
C PHE A 535 1.82 28.97 2.01
N CYS A 536 1.77 30.26 1.72
CA CYS A 536 1.46 30.76 0.39
C CYS A 536 2.76 31.02 -0.40
N PRO A 537 3.03 30.31 -1.50
CA PRO A 537 4.24 30.54 -2.28
C PRO A 537 4.27 31.89 -3.01
N GLN A 538 3.11 32.54 -3.21
CA GLN A 538 3.03 33.81 -3.93
C GLN A 538 3.27 35.04 -3.04
N CYS A 539 2.67 35.08 -1.85
CA CYS A 539 2.81 36.22 -0.93
C CYS A 539 3.59 35.89 0.34
N THR A 540 4.27 34.73 0.35
CA THR A 540 5.12 34.20 1.43
C THR A 540 4.47 34.15 2.81
N THR A 541 3.15 34.29 2.88
CA THR A 541 2.39 34.36 4.13
C THR A 541 2.24 32.96 4.70
N LEU A 542 2.55 32.84 5.99
CA LEU A 542 2.32 31.66 6.79
C LEU A 542 1.07 31.84 7.66
N MET A 543 0.19 30.84 7.69
CA MET A 543 -1.03 30.84 8.50
C MET A 543 -1.18 29.54 9.27
N GLU A 544 -1.93 29.59 10.37
CA GLU A 544 -2.36 28.38 11.07
C GLU A 544 -3.36 27.58 10.21
N VAL A 545 -3.31 26.24 10.33
CA VAL A 545 -4.36 25.38 9.77
C VAL A 545 -5.64 25.59 10.59
N PRO A 546 -6.78 25.98 9.97
CA PRO A 546 -8.04 26.10 10.69
C PRO A 546 -8.47 24.77 11.30
N ASN A 547 -8.91 24.79 12.56
CA ASN A 547 -9.44 23.60 13.21
C ASN A 547 -10.85 23.25 12.68
N ASP A 548 -11.29 22.01 12.95
CA ASP A 548 -12.56 21.50 12.45
C ASP A 548 -13.76 22.32 12.97
N GLU A 549 -13.67 22.96 14.13
CA GLU A 549 -14.72 23.86 14.63
C GLU A 549 -14.88 25.12 13.77
N ILE A 550 -13.78 25.76 13.38
CA ILE A 550 -13.79 26.94 12.50
C ILE A 550 -14.34 26.54 11.13
N ILE A 551 -13.86 25.41 10.58
CA ILE A 551 -14.31 24.93 9.28
C ILE A 551 -15.81 24.58 9.33
N ALA A 552 -16.26 23.85 10.35
CA ALA A 552 -17.66 23.47 10.50
C ALA A 552 -18.59 24.68 10.60
N ARG A 553 -18.16 25.78 11.25
CA ARG A 553 -18.92 27.04 11.28
C ARG A 553 -19.10 27.64 9.89
N VAL A 554 -18.07 27.64 9.05
CA VAL A 554 -18.16 28.13 7.66
C VAL A 554 -19.18 27.31 6.85
N PHE A 555 -19.16 25.99 6.99
CA PHE A 555 -20.16 25.12 6.36
C PHE A 555 -21.58 25.38 6.90
N GLN A 556 -21.74 25.52 8.22
CA GLN A 556 -23.03 25.84 8.85
C GLN A 556 -23.60 27.19 8.43
N ASP A 557 -22.76 28.21 8.30
CA ASP A 557 -23.19 29.53 7.84
C ASP A 557 -23.67 29.48 6.37
N ALA A 558 -23.02 28.67 5.52
CA ALA A 558 -23.48 28.45 4.16
C ALA A 558 -24.82 27.70 4.07
N LEU A 559 -25.14 26.80 5.01
CA LEU A 559 -26.45 26.13 5.07
C LEU A 559 -27.61 27.11 5.30
N ARG A 560 -27.36 28.25 5.95
CA ARG A 560 -28.38 29.29 6.17
C ARG A 560 -28.77 29.99 4.87
N VAL A 561 -27.88 29.99 3.87
CA VAL A 561 -28.09 30.58 2.55
C VAL A 561 -28.50 29.48 1.57
N ASN A 562 -29.73 29.01 1.69
CA ASN A 562 -30.26 27.94 0.84
C ASN A 562 -30.90 28.44 -0.47
N GLN A 563 -30.24 29.38 -1.15
CA GLN A 563 -30.66 29.80 -2.49
C GLN A 563 -30.09 28.84 -3.55
N PRO A 564 -30.87 28.47 -4.58
CA PRO A 564 -30.34 27.72 -5.71
C PRO A 564 -29.29 28.57 -6.45
N CYS A 565 -28.22 27.93 -6.91
CA CYS A 565 -27.33 28.50 -7.92
C CYS A 565 -27.57 27.78 -9.24
N GLY A 566 -27.60 28.55 -10.34
CA GLY A 566 -27.87 28.05 -11.68
C GLY A 566 -26.80 28.50 -12.65
N GLU A 567 -25.83 27.63 -12.91
CA GLU A 567 -24.82 27.87 -13.93
C GLU A 567 -25.23 27.20 -15.24
N HIS A 568 -25.17 27.92 -16.37
CA HIS A 568 -25.56 27.38 -17.68
C HIS A 568 -24.73 26.16 -18.11
N TRP A 569 -23.54 26.03 -17.56
CA TRP A 569 -22.62 24.94 -17.82
C TRP A 569 -22.75 23.76 -16.86
N ALA A 570 -23.55 23.86 -15.78
CA ALA A 570 -23.62 22.83 -14.75
C ALA A 570 -24.96 22.08 -14.76
N VAL A 571 -24.89 20.75 -14.75
CA VAL A 571 -26.02 19.87 -14.46
C VAL A 571 -26.17 19.73 -12.95
N THR A 572 -27.34 20.09 -12.43
CA THR A 572 -27.64 20.06 -10.99
C THR A 572 -28.53 18.86 -10.65
N SER A 573 -28.15 18.09 -9.64
CA SER A 573 -28.97 17.08 -8.97
C SER A 573 -29.16 17.48 -7.51
N SER A 574 -30.30 17.15 -6.90
CA SER A 574 -30.58 17.49 -5.50
C SER A 574 -31.21 16.34 -4.73
N VAL A 575 -30.72 16.08 -3.51
CA VAL A 575 -31.25 15.08 -2.56
C VAL A 575 -31.20 15.68 -1.15
N ASP A 576 -32.31 15.66 -0.41
CA ASP A 576 -32.38 16.09 1.00
C ASP A 576 -31.69 17.43 1.32
N SER A 577 -31.90 18.45 0.48
CA SER A 577 -31.29 19.80 0.54
C SER A 577 -29.83 19.90 0.11
N ILE A 578 -29.15 18.78 -0.12
CA ILE A 578 -27.82 18.74 -0.73
C ILE A 578 -27.99 18.90 -2.24
N ARG A 579 -27.27 19.86 -2.84
CA ARG A 579 -27.19 20.02 -4.29
C ARG A 579 -25.81 19.65 -4.79
N MET A 580 -25.80 18.88 -5.87
CA MET A 580 -24.62 18.37 -6.53
C MET A 580 -24.60 18.93 -7.94
N HIS A 581 -23.53 19.62 -8.29
CA HIS A 581 -23.35 20.23 -9.60
C HIS A 581 -22.14 19.60 -10.30
N VAL A 582 -22.30 19.30 -11.58
CA VAL A 582 -21.29 18.70 -12.45
C VAL A 582 -21.30 19.44 -13.79
N SER A 583 -20.13 19.70 -14.38
CA SER A 583 -20.07 20.30 -15.73
C SER A 583 -20.78 19.43 -16.77
N CYS A 584 -21.52 20.08 -17.67
CA CYS A 584 -22.16 19.47 -18.83
C CYS A 584 -21.16 18.71 -19.70
N GLU A 585 -19.96 19.26 -19.93
CA GLU A 585 -18.90 18.57 -20.69
C GLU A 585 -18.42 17.30 -20.00
N MET A 586 -18.30 17.30 -18.67
CA MET A 586 -17.93 16.11 -17.89
C MET A 586 -19.01 15.04 -17.93
N VAL A 587 -20.29 15.44 -17.90
CA VAL A 587 -21.42 14.51 -18.06
C VAL A 587 -21.39 13.88 -19.44
N LEU A 588 -21.23 14.70 -20.50
CA LEU A 588 -21.15 14.22 -21.88
C LEU A 588 -19.95 13.30 -22.13
N SER A 589 -18.83 13.56 -21.46
CA SER A 589 -17.60 12.78 -21.56
C SER A 589 -17.56 11.57 -20.63
N ASN A 590 -18.61 11.32 -19.84
CA ASN A 590 -18.66 10.29 -18.78
C ASN A 590 -17.55 10.42 -17.72
N THR A 591 -17.06 11.63 -17.46
CA THR A 591 -16.01 11.96 -16.48
C THR A 591 -16.55 12.69 -15.25
N HIS A 592 -17.86 12.62 -15.00
CA HIS A 592 -18.56 13.30 -13.89
C HIS A 592 -18.05 12.97 -12.47
N THR A 593 -17.21 11.95 -12.30
CA THR A 593 -16.56 11.61 -11.02
C THR A 593 -15.22 12.32 -10.78
N GLN A 594 -14.73 13.07 -11.78
CA GLN A 594 -13.43 13.76 -11.72
C GLN A 594 -13.49 15.07 -10.93
N LEU A 595 -14.60 15.80 -10.97
CA LEU A 595 -14.79 17.05 -10.23
C LEU A 595 -16.25 17.23 -9.86
N LEU A 596 -16.52 17.43 -8.58
CA LEU A 596 -17.86 17.54 -8.03
C LEU A 596 -18.00 18.83 -7.23
N PHE A 597 -19.02 19.63 -7.53
CA PHE A 597 -19.33 20.82 -6.75
C PHE A 597 -20.52 20.53 -5.83
N LEU A 598 -20.34 20.71 -4.52
CA LEU A 598 -21.36 20.40 -3.52
C LEU A 598 -21.81 21.65 -2.77
N GLN A 599 -23.13 21.88 -2.78
CA GLN A 599 -23.81 22.90 -2.02
C GLN A 599 -24.70 22.24 -0.96
N GLY A 600 -24.86 22.88 0.20
CA GLY A 600 -25.86 22.46 1.17
C GLY A 600 -25.44 21.27 2.02
N VAL A 601 -24.13 21.03 2.17
CA VAL A 601 -23.56 19.95 2.99
C VAL A 601 -22.94 20.48 4.28
N THR A 602 -22.91 19.64 5.31
CA THR A 602 -22.07 19.83 6.51
C THR A 602 -20.63 19.37 6.24
N LEU A 603 -19.69 19.72 7.14
CA LEU A 603 -18.30 19.25 7.04
C LEU A 603 -18.18 17.71 7.15
N GLU A 604 -19.02 17.08 7.98
CA GLU A 604 -19.05 15.63 8.15
C GLU A 604 -19.53 14.93 6.87
N GLU A 605 -20.63 15.40 6.29
CA GLU A 605 -21.14 14.90 5.01
C GLU A 605 -20.12 15.11 3.88
N MET A 606 -19.50 16.29 3.83
CA MET A 606 -18.44 16.60 2.87
C MET A 606 -17.29 15.59 2.96
N SER A 607 -16.86 15.24 4.18
CA SER A 607 -15.78 14.28 4.42
C SER A 607 -16.17 12.85 4.03
N VAL A 608 -17.43 12.46 4.23
CA VAL A 608 -17.94 11.15 3.78
C VAL A 608 -18.00 11.08 2.27
N ILE A 609 -18.48 12.13 1.61
CA ILE A 609 -18.62 12.16 0.15
C ILE A 609 -17.24 12.23 -0.52
N SER A 610 -16.29 12.99 0.03
CA SER A 610 -14.92 13.07 -0.48
C SER A 610 -14.16 11.75 -0.36
N ALA A 611 -14.53 10.86 0.57
CA ALA A 611 -13.94 9.53 0.65
C ALA A 611 -14.27 8.66 -0.58
N ALA A 612 -15.42 8.89 -1.22
CA ALA A 612 -15.88 8.14 -2.40
C ALA A 612 -15.56 8.83 -3.74
N HIS A 613 -15.20 10.11 -3.74
CA HIS A 613 -14.98 10.90 -4.95
C HIS A 613 -13.58 11.52 -4.99
N SER A 614 -13.06 11.75 -6.20
CA SER A 614 -11.66 12.16 -6.37
C SER A 614 -11.43 13.64 -6.03
N ASN A 615 -12.24 14.56 -6.56
CA ASN A 615 -12.14 15.99 -6.26
C ASN A 615 -13.53 16.54 -5.95
N VAL A 616 -13.71 17.03 -4.72
CA VAL A 616 -14.98 17.60 -4.25
C VAL A 616 -14.75 19.02 -3.78
N VAL A 617 -15.41 19.97 -4.44
CA VAL A 617 -15.29 21.41 -4.22
C VAL A 617 -16.56 21.88 -3.51
N PRO A 618 -16.46 22.40 -2.29
CA PRO A 618 -17.63 22.91 -1.60
C PRO A 618 -17.95 24.31 -2.15
N VAL A 619 -19.23 24.56 -2.41
CA VAL A 619 -19.71 25.79 -3.04
C VAL A 619 -20.91 26.37 -2.29
N CYS A 620 -21.18 27.65 -2.49
CA CYS A 620 -22.41 28.31 -2.09
C CYS A 620 -22.97 29.18 -3.21
N SER A 621 -24.19 29.69 -3.00
CA SER A 621 -24.86 30.58 -3.94
C SER A 621 -24.71 32.02 -3.46
N ASP A 622 -24.39 32.93 -4.38
CA ASP A 622 -24.31 34.37 -4.17
C ASP A 622 -24.87 35.05 -5.41
N ASP A 623 -25.93 35.86 -5.26
CA ASP A 623 -26.69 36.45 -6.37
C ASP A 623 -27.07 35.43 -7.46
N GLU A 624 -27.58 34.25 -7.06
CA GLU A 624 -27.97 33.12 -7.93
C GLU A 624 -26.82 32.47 -8.72
N ARG A 625 -25.57 32.90 -8.50
CA ARG A 625 -24.36 32.34 -9.12
C ARG A 625 -23.61 31.43 -8.16
N MET A 626 -22.91 30.45 -8.72
CA MET A 626 -22.08 29.55 -7.94
C MET A 626 -20.78 30.25 -7.54
N ARG A 627 -20.37 30.09 -6.28
CA ARG A 627 -19.08 30.55 -5.77
C ARG A 627 -18.49 29.57 -4.78
N LEU A 628 -17.18 29.67 -4.55
CA LEU A 628 -16.53 28.99 -3.43
C LEU A 628 -17.02 29.56 -2.09
N LEU A 629 -17.07 28.75 -1.02
CA LEU A 629 -17.56 29.19 0.29
C LEU A 629 -16.83 30.42 0.85
N ASP A 630 -15.64 30.19 1.40
CA ASP A 630 -14.68 31.18 1.90
C ASP A 630 -13.34 30.46 2.08
N PHE A 631 -12.24 31.17 1.85
CA PHE A 631 -10.88 30.61 1.96
C PHE A 631 -10.44 30.29 3.41
N SER A 632 -11.26 30.58 4.41
CA SER A 632 -11.14 30.07 5.78
C SER A 632 -11.53 28.59 5.91
N ALA A 633 -12.18 28.01 4.90
CA ALA A 633 -12.42 26.58 4.78
C ALA A 633 -11.63 25.99 3.60
N PRO A 634 -11.43 24.66 3.54
CA PRO A 634 -10.82 24.04 2.38
C PRO A 634 -11.67 24.29 1.13
N PHE A 635 -11.04 24.72 0.03
CA PHE A 635 -11.71 24.89 -1.25
C PHE A 635 -11.82 23.58 -2.04
N LEU A 636 -11.05 22.56 -1.64
CA LEU A 636 -11.03 21.26 -2.28
C LEU A 636 -10.79 20.16 -1.23
N PHE A 637 -11.61 19.11 -1.33
CA PHE A 637 -11.47 17.86 -0.60
C PHE A 637 -11.17 16.76 -1.59
N ARG A 638 -10.11 16.00 -1.33
CA ARG A 638 -9.68 14.88 -2.18
C ARG A 638 -9.33 13.71 -1.29
N ARG A 639 -10.23 12.73 -1.24
CA ARG A 639 -10.19 11.64 -0.26
C ARG A 639 -10.20 12.21 1.17
N ASP A 640 -9.13 11.96 1.92
CA ASP A 640 -8.83 12.41 3.27
C ASP A 640 -8.06 13.74 3.32
N LYS A 641 -7.55 14.22 2.18
CA LYS A 641 -6.77 15.46 2.10
C LYS A 641 -7.67 16.68 1.88
N ARG A 642 -7.33 17.77 2.56
CA ARG A 642 -8.02 19.06 2.51
C ARG A 642 -7.05 20.10 1.95
N TYR A 643 -7.46 20.88 0.96
CA TYR A 643 -6.61 21.87 0.30
C TYR A 643 -7.17 23.27 0.50
N PHE A 644 -6.27 24.22 0.81
CA PHE A 644 -6.62 25.59 1.17
C PHE A 644 -6.13 26.60 0.13
N GLY A 645 -6.89 27.68 -0.04
CA GLY A 645 -6.56 28.77 -0.94
C GLY A 645 -6.11 30.01 -0.19
N CYS A 646 -5.14 30.75 -0.72
CA CYS A 646 -4.71 32.00 -0.10
C CYS A 646 -5.75 33.10 -0.32
N LYS A 647 -6.36 33.61 0.76
CA LYS A 647 -7.39 34.67 0.69
C LYS A 647 -6.93 35.97 0.00
N ARG A 648 -5.64 36.31 0.08
CA ARG A 648 -5.08 37.54 -0.50
C ARG A 648 -4.74 37.41 -1.98
N CYS A 649 -4.35 36.21 -2.40
CA CYS A 649 -3.81 35.95 -3.73
C CYS A 649 -4.83 35.30 -4.68
N SER A 650 -5.81 34.59 -4.13
CA SER A 650 -6.84 33.92 -4.91
C SER A 650 -7.82 34.93 -5.49
N ARG A 651 -8.16 34.75 -6.75
CA ARG A 651 -9.22 35.49 -7.44
C ARG A 651 -10.15 34.45 -8.04
N SER A 652 -11.11 34.01 -7.24
CA SER A 652 -12.10 33.01 -7.63
C SER A 652 -12.83 33.47 -8.89
N THR A 653 -12.46 32.93 -10.04
CA THR A 653 -13.21 33.05 -11.29
C THR A 653 -14.03 31.79 -11.40
N PHE A 654 -15.29 31.83 -10.96
CA PHE A 654 -16.18 30.68 -11.02
C PHE A 654 -16.71 30.48 -12.45
N VAL A 655 -15.77 30.32 -13.39
CA VAL A 655 -16.00 30.01 -14.80
C VAL A 655 -15.96 28.50 -14.96
N GLU A 656 -16.67 27.95 -15.94
CA GLU A 656 -16.62 26.51 -16.24
C GLU A 656 -15.16 26.04 -16.34
N PRO A 657 -14.76 25.00 -15.58
CA PRO A 657 -13.45 24.40 -15.74
C PRO A 657 -13.38 23.72 -17.11
N GLU A 658 -12.52 24.18 -18.01
CA GLU A 658 -12.30 23.52 -19.31
C GLU A 658 -11.70 22.14 -19.09
N VAL A 659 -12.39 21.08 -19.52
CA VAL A 659 -11.95 19.70 -19.33
C VAL A 659 -11.40 19.17 -20.64
N SER A 660 -10.11 19.38 -20.88
CA SER A 660 -9.45 18.62 -21.94
C SER A 660 -9.39 17.16 -21.46
N GLY A 661 -10.00 16.21 -22.19
CA GLY A 661 -10.11 14.79 -21.79
C GLY A 661 -8.78 14.02 -21.64
N VAL A 662 -7.64 14.72 -21.59
CA VAL A 662 -6.27 14.24 -21.45
C VAL A 662 -5.63 14.69 -20.13
N GLU A 663 -6.18 15.71 -19.44
CA GLU A 663 -5.60 16.26 -18.21
C GLU A 663 -6.06 15.54 -16.94
N ILE A 664 -5.10 15.20 -16.08
CA ILE A 664 -5.39 14.66 -14.74
C ILE A 664 -5.75 15.83 -13.84
N TRP A 665 -6.97 15.85 -13.31
CA TRP A 665 -7.40 16.83 -12.30
C TRP A 665 -6.74 16.54 -10.94
N ASP A 666 -5.53 17.04 -10.76
CA ASP A 666 -4.87 17.15 -9.45
C ASP A 666 -5.21 18.48 -8.75
N GLU A 667 -4.75 18.64 -7.52
CA GLU A 667 -5.01 19.84 -6.71
C GLU A 667 -4.51 21.14 -7.37
N HIS A 668 -3.45 21.08 -8.18
CA HIS A 668 -2.89 22.24 -8.85
C HIS A 668 -3.75 22.65 -10.05
N ASN A 669 -4.21 21.68 -10.83
CA ASN A 669 -5.10 21.90 -11.97
C ASN A 669 -6.47 22.40 -11.51
N VAL A 670 -7.03 21.83 -10.43
CA VAL A 670 -8.28 22.31 -9.82
C VAL A 670 -8.11 23.75 -9.31
N ALA A 671 -7.04 24.03 -8.56
CA ALA A 671 -6.77 25.37 -8.05
C ALA A 671 -6.64 26.40 -9.18
N LYS A 672 -5.89 26.05 -10.23
CA LYS A 672 -5.70 26.90 -11.42
C LYS A 672 -7.03 27.18 -12.14
N ALA A 673 -7.84 26.15 -12.37
CA ALA A 673 -9.13 26.31 -13.05
C ALA A 673 -10.10 27.19 -12.26
N LEU A 674 -10.06 27.13 -10.93
CA LEU A 674 -10.92 27.91 -10.04
C LEU A 674 -10.34 29.29 -9.68
N GLY A 675 -9.16 29.67 -10.21
CA GLY A 675 -8.50 30.93 -9.88
C GLY A 675 -8.03 31.02 -8.42
N VAL A 676 -7.73 29.88 -7.79
CA VAL A 676 -7.29 29.76 -6.40
C VAL A 676 -5.77 29.66 -6.33
N GLN A 677 -5.15 30.52 -5.52
CA GLN A 677 -3.74 30.37 -5.17
C GLN A 677 -3.63 29.28 -4.09
N LEU A 678 -3.27 28.07 -4.51
CA LEU A 678 -3.08 26.93 -3.62
C LEU A 678 -2.03 27.23 -2.54
N MET A 679 -2.39 26.94 -1.28
CA MET A 679 -1.47 26.96 -0.15
C MET A 679 -0.82 25.59 0.04
N GLN A 680 0.42 25.59 0.49
CA GLN A 680 1.21 24.39 0.77
C GLN A 680 1.25 24.13 2.27
N TYR A 681 1.15 22.88 2.67
CA TYR A 681 1.41 22.50 4.04
C TYR A 681 2.91 22.61 4.33
N ALA A 682 3.27 23.14 5.49
CA ALA A 682 4.64 23.22 5.97
C ALA A 682 4.72 22.81 7.45
N LEU A 683 5.78 22.12 7.83
CA LEU A 683 6.07 21.83 9.24
C LEU A 683 7.00 22.92 9.76
N LEU A 684 6.61 23.56 10.87
CA LEU A 684 7.39 24.59 11.53
C LEU A 684 7.45 24.31 13.03
N MET A 685 8.66 24.13 13.53
CA MET A 685 8.93 24.13 14.97
C MET A 685 10.12 25.01 15.31
N LYS A 686 10.21 25.36 16.58
CA LYS A 686 11.33 26.08 17.18
C LYS A 686 11.91 25.22 18.30
N PHE A 687 13.18 24.90 18.21
CA PHE A 687 13.91 24.15 19.24
C PHE A 687 14.80 25.10 20.04
N GLU A 688 14.77 24.98 21.36
CA GLU A 688 15.83 25.50 22.24
C GLU A 688 16.86 24.38 22.38
N LEU A 689 18.01 24.54 21.74
CA LEU A 689 19.15 23.63 21.80
C LEU A 689 20.02 23.99 23.01
N GLU A 690 20.64 23.01 23.64
CA GLU A 690 21.55 23.18 24.77
C GLU A 690 22.81 22.31 24.59
N ASP A 691 23.97 22.92 24.80
CA ASP A 691 25.27 22.24 24.92
C ASP A 691 25.99 22.72 26.20
N GLU A 692 27.22 22.28 26.41
CA GLU A 692 28.03 22.67 27.58
C GLU A 692 28.34 24.18 27.64
N THR A 693 28.17 24.90 26.54
CA THR A 693 28.54 26.32 26.40
C THR A 693 27.35 27.27 26.47
N GLY A 694 26.13 26.78 26.30
CA GLY A 694 24.91 27.56 26.49
C GLY A 694 23.72 27.01 25.69
N THR A 695 22.71 27.87 25.48
CA THR A 695 21.49 27.52 24.74
C THR A 695 21.35 28.31 23.43
N LEU A 696 20.70 27.77 22.42
CA LEU A 696 20.45 28.45 21.14
C LEU A 696 19.05 28.15 20.62
N GLU A 697 18.33 29.16 20.17
CA GLU A 697 17.03 28.96 19.52
C GLU A 697 17.24 28.74 18.02
N ALA A 698 16.77 27.60 17.50
CA ALA A 698 16.85 27.25 16.09
C ALA A 698 15.49 26.81 15.55
N LEU A 699 15.14 27.29 14.36
CA LEU A 699 13.94 26.87 13.65
C LEU A 699 14.17 25.57 12.90
N ILE A 700 13.12 24.77 12.75
CA ILE A 700 13.07 23.65 11.82
C ILE A 700 11.87 23.86 10.90
N TRP A 701 12.17 24.13 9.62
CA TRP A 701 11.18 24.43 8.58
C TRP A 701 11.55 23.71 7.28
N GLU A 702 12.56 24.18 6.56
CA GLU A 702 12.83 23.74 5.17
C GLU A 702 13.15 22.24 5.10
N ASP A 703 13.90 21.74 6.07
CA ASP A 703 14.25 20.33 6.19
C ASP A 703 13.39 19.60 7.24
N ALA A 704 12.27 20.18 7.70
CA ALA A 704 11.42 19.53 8.70
C ALA A 704 10.86 18.19 8.19
N GLU A 705 10.41 18.13 6.94
CA GLU A 705 9.92 16.88 6.34
C GLU A 705 11.00 15.79 6.30
N ARG A 706 12.25 16.18 6.01
CA ARG A 706 13.40 15.26 6.03
C ARG A 706 13.73 14.83 7.46
N PHE A 707 13.73 15.78 8.40
CA PHE A 707 14.05 15.52 9.80
C PHE A 707 13.10 14.51 10.43
N PHE A 708 11.79 14.68 10.22
CA PHE A 708 10.76 13.78 10.76
C PHE A 708 10.42 12.58 9.85
N GLN A 709 10.99 12.52 8.65
CA GLN A 709 10.70 11.49 7.64
C GLN A 709 9.20 11.36 7.31
N VAL A 710 8.51 12.50 7.22
CA VAL A 710 7.08 12.62 6.86
C VAL A 710 6.88 13.83 5.95
N THR A 711 5.88 13.80 5.08
CA THR A 711 5.48 15.00 4.32
C THR A 711 4.46 15.81 5.11
N ALA A 712 4.51 17.13 5.06
CA ALA A 712 3.55 18.01 5.74
C ALA A 712 2.12 17.75 5.24
N ALA A 713 1.98 17.44 3.93
CA ALA A 713 0.70 17.07 3.34
C ALA A 713 0.14 15.76 3.91
N ASP A 714 0.97 14.74 4.15
CA ASP A 714 0.50 13.48 4.76
C ASP A 714 0.22 13.68 6.26
N THR A 715 1.06 14.45 6.98
CA THR A 715 0.81 14.81 8.39
C THR A 715 -0.53 15.54 8.56
N SER A 716 -1.01 16.27 7.56
CA SER A 716 -2.32 16.93 7.59
C SER A 716 -3.53 15.98 7.57
N ALA A 717 -3.38 14.77 7.03
CA ALA A 717 -4.50 13.86 6.74
C ALA A 717 -4.34 12.46 7.37
N CYS A 718 -3.12 12.06 7.75
CA CYS A 718 -2.79 10.70 8.16
C CYS A 718 -2.31 10.65 9.61
N GLN A 719 -3.03 9.90 10.45
CA GLN A 719 -2.69 9.69 11.87
C GLN A 719 -1.29 9.08 12.03
N ASP A 720 -0.93 8.06 11.23
CA ASP A 720 0.40 7.43 11.30
C ASP A 720 1.54 8.44 11.08
N SER A 721 1.32 9.47 10.25
CA SER A 721 2.30 10.52 9.99
C SER A 721 2.39 11.51 11.15
N GLN A 722 1.28 11.81 11.82
CA GLN A 722 1.25 12.61 13.05
C GLN A 722 1.94 11.86 14.20
N ASP A 723 1.67 10.56 14.33
CA ASP A 723 2.26 9.69 15.35
C ASP A 723 3.78 9.61 15.19
N LYS A 724 4.31 9.60 13.95
CA LYS A 724 5.77 9.66 13.72
C LYS A 724 6.41 10.94 14.23
N VAL A 725 5.77 12.09 14.03
CA VAL A 725 6.24 13.37 14.58
C VAL A 725 6.23 13.30 16.10
N GLN A 726 5.16 12.77 16.70
CA GLN A 726 5.05 12.57 18.15
C GLN A 726 6.14 11.65 18.70
N ILE A 727 6.32 10.46 18.12
CA ILE A 727 7.34 9.49 18.54
C ILE A 727 8.74 10.10 18.45
N THR A 728 9.02 10.86 17.38
CA THR A 728 10.31 11.54 17.22
C THR A 728 10.51 12.57 18.34
N MET A 729 9.50 13.38 18.63
CA MET A 729 9.57 14.38 19.69
C MET A 729 9.65 13.78 21.09
N ASP A 730 8.96 12.68 21.37
CA ASP A 730 9.03 11.95 22.64
C ASP A 730 10.42 11.34 22.86
N ARG A 731 11.14 10.98 21.80
CA ARG A 731 12.54 10.53 21.90
C ARG A 731 13.52 11.67 22.09
N LEU A 732 13.29 12.80 21.40
CA LEU A 732 14.12 14.00 21.52
C LEU A 732 13.96 14.69 22.88
N HIS A 733 12.74 14.69 23.39
CA HIS A 733 12.35 15.35 24.62
C HIS A 733 11.28 14.50 25.35
N PRO A 734 11.70 13.46 26.09
CA PRO A 734 10.76 12.57 26.80
C PRO A 734 9.85 13.32 27.77
N PRO A 735 8.57 12.93 27.88
CA PRO A 735 7.65 13.52 28.85
C PRO A 735 8.03 13.09 30.27
N GLY A 736 8.72 13.96 31.01
CA GLY A 736 9.12 13.76 32.40
C GLY A 736 10.60 14.04 32.65
N SER A 737 10.95 14.46 33.86
CA SER A 737 12.30 14.94 34.21
C SER A 737 13.35 13.85 34.48
N SER A 738 13.01 12.56 34.33
CA SER A 738 13.85 11.43 34.79
C SER A 738 14.59 10.69 33.68
N MET A 739 14.27 10.91 32.41
CA MET A 739 14.93 10.25 31.26
C MET A 739 16.00 11.17 30.68
N GLU A 740 17.18 10.60 30.40
CA GLU A 740 18.28 11.35 29.81
C GLU A 740 17.98 11.70 28.35
N ARG A 741 18.15 12.97 27.99
CA ARG A 741 17.90 13.46 26.62
C ARG A 741 19.08 13.12 25.71
N PRO A 742 18.81 12.67 24.47
CA PRO A 742 19.87 12.28 23.55
C PRO A 742 20.64 13.51 23.05
N TRP A 743 21.95 13.33 22.88
CA TRP A 743 22.79 14.28 22.15
C TRP A 743 22.53 14.16 20.65
N LEU A 744 22.28 15.29 20.00
CA LEU A 744 22.05 15.36 18.56
C LEU A 744 23.23 15.99 17.85
N ASP A 745 23.66 15.34 16.78
CA ASP A 745 24.57 15.91 15.79
C ASP A 745 23.74 16.67 14.75
N LEU A 746 23.82 18.01 14.75
CA LEU A 746 22.99 18.90 13.93
C LEU A 746 23.85 19.76 12.98
N CYS A 747 23.28 20.14 11.84
CA CYS A 747 23.81 21.19 10.98
C CYS A 747 22.93 22.44 11.10
N LEU A 748 23.54 23.57 11.47
CA LEU A 748 22.85 24.83 11.70
C LEU A 748 23.29 25.87 10.68
N SER A 749 22.31 26.55 10.09
CA SER A 749 22.51 27.74 9.25
C SER A 749 22.12 28.98 10.04
N ALA A 750 23.02 29.96 10.12
CA ALA A 750 22.78 31.27 10.70
C ALA A 750 22.58 32.29 9.58
N TYR A 751 21.55 33.13 9.67
CA TYR A 751 21.23 34.18 8.69
C TYR A 751 20.69 35.43 9.37
N THR A 752 20.79 36.58 8.71
CA THR A 752 20.26 37.86 9.21
C THR A 752 18.91 38.16 8.57
N VAL A 753 17.97 38.68 9.38
CA VAL A 753 16.66 39.12 8.90
C VAL A 753 16.65 40.65 8.82
N GLU A 754 16.43 41.19 7.61
CA GLU A 754 16.50 42.63 7.33
C GLU A 754 15.38 43.44 8.00
N GLU A 755 14.21 42.84 8.26
CA GLU A 755 13.02 43.55 8.74
C GLU A 755 13.04 43.93 10.23
N ASN A 756 13.86 43.25 11.07
CA ASN A 756 13.85 43.42 12.53
C ASN A 756 15.25 43.56 13.15
N SER A 757 15.98 44.62 12.79
CA SER A 757 17.20 45.06 13.50
C SER A 757 18.37 44.05 13.51
N ASN A 758 18.91 43.66 12.34
CA ASN A 758 20.11 42.82 12.20
C ASN A 758 20.10 41.56 13.12
N GLN A 759 18.93 41.04 13.45
CA GLN A 759 18.80 39.88 14.31
C GLN A 759 19.27 38.64 13.55
N VAL A 760 20.22 37.92 14.14
CA VAL A 760 20.69 36.63 13.60
C VAL A 760 19.70 35.56 14.03
N CYS A 761 19.13 34.87 13.05
CA CYS A 761 18.27 33.70 13.21
C CYS A 761 19.06 32.43 12.87
N TYR A 762 18.66 31.32 13.47
CA TYR A 762 19.30 30.02 13.28
C TYR A 762 18.26 29.01 12.81
N GLN A 763 18.67 28.13 11.90
CA GLN A 763 17.81 27.08 11.35
C GLN A 763 18.55 25.76 11.26
N ILE A 764 17.90 24.69 11.70
CA ILE A 764 18.35 23.33 11.51
C ILE A 764 18.15 22.99 10.03
N THR A 765 19.25 22.62 9.38
CA THR A 765 19.29 22.23 7.97
C THR A 765 20.08 20.95 7.83
N ASN A 766 19.93 20.25 6.71
CA ASN A 766 20.68 19.06 6.34
C ASN A 766 20.81 18.03 7.47
N THR A 767 19.76 17.84 8.26
CA THR A 767 19.77 16.95 9.42
C THR A 767 18.55 16.04 9.38
N GLU A 768 18.76 14.74 9.60
CA GLU A 768 17.73 13.71 9.61
C GLU A 768 17.71 13.02 10.98
N ALA A 769 16.54 12.82 11.59
CA ALA A 769 16.43 11.97 12.78
C ALA A 769 16.28 10.50 12.34
N ARG A 770 17.08 9.60 12.89
CA ARG A 770 17.04 8.15 12.61
C ARG A 770 16.98 7.35 13.91
N GLY A 771 16.38 6.17 13.85
CA GLY A 771 16.24 5.29 14.99
C GLY A 771 15.17 4.24 14.74
N ASN A 772 15.15 3.21 15.57
CA ASN A 772 14.17 2.13 15.46
C ASN A 772 12.83 2.63 16.01
N LEU A 773 12.02 3.35 15.23
CA LEU A 773 10.80 4.04 15.69
C LEU A 773 9.67 3.09 16.18
N TYR A 774 9.88 1.78 16.15
CA TYR A 774 8.93 0.74 16.57
C TYR A 774 9.31 0.02 17.87
N THR A 775 10.43 0.36 18.51
CA THR A 775 10.70 -0.10 19.88
C THR A 775 9.85 0.72 20.87
N PRO A 776 9.05 0.07 21.74
CA PRO A 776 8.34 0.77 22.81
C PRO A 776 9.36 1.38 23.79
N LEU A 777 9.06 2.61 24.24
CA LEU A 777 9.81 3.31 25.30
C LEU A 777 9.80 2.55 26.63
#